data_AF-A0A328SLZ7-F1
#
_entry.id   AF-A0A328SLZ7-F1
#
_cell.length_a   1.000
_cell.length_b   1.000
_cell.length_c   1.000
_cell.angle_alpha   90.00
_cell.angle_beta   90.00
_cell.angle_gamma   90.00
#
_symmetry.space_group_name_H-M   'P 1'
#
loop_
_entity.id
_entity.type
_entity.pdbx_description
1 polymer ?
#
loop_
_entity_poly.entity_id
_entity_poly.type
_entity_poly.pdbx_seq_one_letter_code
_entity_poly.pdbx_strand_id
1 'polypeptide(L)'
;MSIDELKKEMEQTLNKVKIHNLINFDDNPQENVKVSIIIPIYNNEIYLNQCVESAINQTLEEIEIICVNDGSTDNSLDILKDYAKKDKRVKIIDKDNSGYGHVMNLGMDMAIGEYIGILESDDYILPEMYETLYNAAKEYELDFVKSDFYRFYGEEESLVTDLNKIARADDNYNTIITPREFQESFKFIMNTWNGIYSADFLRNNMIRHNETPGASFQDNGFWFKANIYAEKTMYLPEAFYMNRRDNPNSSVYNPEKVYCANDEYKMIYEYLENNGLKEEFMEVYNYKKYHTYMFTLDRIAPKFRREYIHSISKEFKESEDKNELYSRYLSPSEWNNILWIIRDPDEFYYEMNKKNIKVSVILPVYNVGNYLDECLTSLINQTLKEIEIICINDGSTDNSLDIIKKFQNIDQRVKLVDQENKGAGYARNVGIDISQGEYLSFLDADDYFDKDMLKHAYNNAIRTSSDICIYEAWLYENSTGEKTRCTYGVRKNLLPKKEVFNRRDINSNIFTSIMGWAWDKLYKKSFVLNNNLQFQEQRTTNDMYFVFASLLKAGKISILNERLYYQRRNVPTSLSNSRELSWECFYNALVKVKKELIDMNIYEEYEQDFINYALHSCLWNFNSLREPTANKLFKRLRTKWFHDFEITKHDEEYFSNKHEYNQYLEIMSIPLYDKDAYNSYKLNYWKNKYNNDVNNSFMSTEVQIDEKETLTVAQMKEKLIWNRQQKALFERRYNNKEKEFNKLVKDGEHERQILNEIRNSKSYKLARAMSYIPRKIRGHN
;
A
#
# COMPACT_ATOMS: atom_id res chain seq x y z
N MET A 1 2.94 55.65 11.57
CA MET A 1 1.80 56.13 10.76
C MET A 1 0.92 57.05 11.59
N SER A 2 0.08 57.88 10.97
CA SER A 2 -0.77 58.83 11.70
C SER A 2 -2.14 58.22 12.06
N ILE A 3 -2.74 58.67 13.17
CA ILE A 3 -4.12 58.28 13.57
C ILE A 3 -5.14 58.57 12.45
N ASP A 4 -4.89 59.58 11.63
CA ASP A 4 -5.77 59.98 10.53
C ASP A 4 -5.77 58.95 9.38
N GLU A 5 -4.65 58.25 9.15
CA GLU A 5 -4.58 57.16 8.16
C GLU A 5 -5.40 55.95 8.60
N LEU A 6 -5.30 55.57 9.88
CA LEU A 6 -6.11 54.48 10.45
C LEU A 6 -7.61 54.81 10.35
N LYS A 7 -8.02 56.01 10.75
CA LYS A 7 -9.43 56.44 10.66
C LYS A 7 -9.95 56.36 9.23
N LYS A 8 -9.16 56.83 8.27
CA LYS A 8 -9.51 56.78 6.85
C LYS A 8 -9.67 55.33 6.36
N GLU A 9 -8.80 54.43 6.78
CA GLU A 9 -8.89 53.00 6.41
C GLU A 9 -10.12 52.32 7.03
N MET A 10 -10.42 52.63 8.30
CA MET A 10 -11.63 52.15 8.98
C MET A 10 -12.90 52.66 8.30
N GLU A 11 -12.93 53.94 7.93
CA GLU A 11 -14.04 54.52 7.15
C GLU A 11 -14.19 53.85 5.78
N GLN A 12 -13.09 53.53 5.10
CA GLN A 12 -13.13 52.79 3.84
C GLN A 12 -13.66 51.37 4.02
N THR A 13 -13.22 50.68 5.07
CA THR A 13 -13.68 49.34 5.42
C THR A 13 -15.19 49.35 5.69
N LEU A 14 -15.67 50.30 6.51
CA LEU A 14 -17.08 50.42 6.86
C LEU A 14 -17.97 50.72 5.64
N ASN A 15 -17.50 51.58 4.72
CA ASN A 15 -18.28 52.01 3.57
C ASN A 15 -18.17 51.10 2.34
N LYS A 16 -17.36 50.03 2.39
CA LYS A 16 -17.09 49.17 1.23
C LYS A 16 -18.34 48.42 0.75
N VAL A 17 -19.20 48.00 1.67
CA VAL A 17 -20.45 47.28 1.38
C VAL A 17 -21.59 47.82 2.22
N LYS A 18 -22.82 47.55 1.78
CA LYS A 18 -24.00 47.99 2.51
C LYS A 18 -24.16 47.16 3.78
N ILE A 19 -24.10 47.83 4.92
CA ILE A 19 -24.53 47.25 6.20
C ILE A 19 -26.05 47.34 6.28
N HIS A 20 -26.71 46.22 6.52
CA HIS A 20 -28.14 46.11 6.66
C HIS A 20 -28.58 46.43 8.08
N ASN A 21 -27.92 45.83 9.07
CA ASN A 21 -28.26 45.98 10.48
C ASN A 21 -27.00 45.92 11.36
N LEU A 22 -27.01 46.73 12.42
CA LEU A 22 -26.12 46.60 13.57
C LEU A 22 -26.99 46.27 14.78
N ILE A 23 -26.75 45.14 15.42
CA ILE A 23 -27.57 44.65 16.55
C ILE A 23 -26.70 44.65 17.81
N ASN A 24 -27.25 45.16 18.92
CA ASN A 24 -26.62 45.29 20.25
C ASN A 24 -25.34 46.16 20.30
N PHE A 25 -25.08 47.00 19.29
CA PHE A 25 -23.93 47.94 19.32
C PHE A 25 -24.19 49.19 20.20
N ASP A 26 -25.46 49.59 20.34
CA ASP A 26 -25.86 50.72 21.19
C ASP A 26 -26.04 50.32 22.68
N ASP A 27 -26.28 49.02 22.93
CA ASP A 27 -26.50 48.44 24.25
C ASP A 27 -25.16 48.02 24.88
N ASN A 28 -24.35 48.98 25.33
CA ASN A 28 -23.02 48.65 25.87
C ASN A 28 -23.03 48.40 27.39
N PRO A 29 -22.28 47.40 27.88
CA PRO A 29 -21.47 47.56 29.08
C PRO A 29 -20.21 48.35 28.67
N GLN A 30 -20.26 49.69 28.66
CA GLN A 30 -19.11 50.52 28.22
C GLN A 30 -17.93 50.51 29.18
N GLU A 31 -18.07 49.93 30.37
CA GLU A 31 -16.98 49.85 31.33
C GLU A 31 -16.34 48.45 31.26
N ASN A 32 -15.12 48.40 30.69
CA ASN A 32 -14.10 47.37 30.91
C ASN A 32 -14.14 46.08 30.08
N VAL A 33 -14.45 46.13 28.77
CA VAL A 33 -14.29 44.96 27.86
C VAL A 33 -12.81 44.60 27.72
N LYS A 34 -12.47 43.38 28.11
CA LYS A 34 -11.09 42.84 28.07
C LYS A 34 -10.77 42.19 26.74
N VAL A 35 -11.69 41.39 26.19
CA VAL A 35 -11.49 40.66 24.93
C VAL A 35 -12.70 40.83 24.00
N SER A 36 -12.45 41.28 22.76
CA SER A 36 -13.42 41.24 21.67
C SER A 36 -13.22 39.98 20.84
N ILE A 37 -14.21 39.11 20.80
CA ILE A 37 -14.18 37.86 20.05
C ILE A 37 -14.84 38.09 18.70
N ILE A 38 -14.08 38.00 17.61
CA ILE A 38 -14.59 38.17 16.25
C ILE A 38 -14.93 36.80 15.67
N ILE A 39 -16.18 36.65 15.23
CA ILE A 39 -16.67 35.45 14.58
C ILE A 39 -17.05 35.80 13.13
N PRO A 40 -16.34 35.30 12.11
CA PRO A 40 -16.74 35.44 10.70
C PRO A 40 -17.79 34.38 10.33
N ILE A 41 -18.90 34.80 9.73
CA ILE A 41 -20.02 33.89 9.39
C ILE A 41 -20.39 34.00 7.91
N TYR A 42 -20.38 32.87 7.21
CA TYR A 42 -20.99 32.72 5.88
C TYR A 42 -21.50 31.29 5.69
N ASN A 43 -22.82 31.11 5.62
CA ASN A 43 -23.49 29.83 5.36
C ASN A 43 -22.99 28.66 6.23
N ASN A 44 -23.11 28.78 7.55
CA ASN A 44 -22.56 27.82 8.49
C ASN A 44 -23.55 27.39 9.60
N GLU A 45 -24.85 27.32 9.28
CA GLU A 45 -25.93 27.06 10.24
C GLU A 45 -25.75 25.78 11.10
N ILE A 46 -25.04 24.78 10.59
CA ILE A 46 -24.87 23.47 11.24
C ILE A 46 -24.00 23.58 12.51
N TYR A 47 -22.91 24.34 12.45
CA TYR A 47 -21.92 24.40 13.53
C TYR A 47 -22.04 25.66 14.39
N LEU A 48 -22.79 26.67 13.91
CA LEU A 48 -22.82 28.00 14.49
C LEU A 48 -23.33 28.02 15.95
N ASN A 49 -24.29 27.16 16.31
CA ASN A 49 -24.78 27.09 17.70
C ASN A 49 -23.65 26.72 18.66
N GLN A 50 -22.87 25.67 18.34
CA GLN A 50 -21.76 25.22 19.17
C GLN A 50 -20.68 26.30 19.32
N CYS A 51 -20.35 26.97 18.21
CA CYS A 51 -19.39 28.07 18.18
C CYS A 51 -19.80 29.21 19.13
N VAL A 52 -21.00 29.77 18.94
CA VAL A 52 -21.49 30.92 19.72
C VAL A 52 -21.69 30.55 21.19
N GLU A 53 -22.20 29.35 21.49
CA GLU A 53 -22.34 28.88 22.87
C GLU A 53 -20.99 28.77 23.58
N SER A 54 -19.95 28.29 22.88
CA SER A 54 -18.62 28.19 23.47
C SER A 54 -18.00 29.54 23.82
N ALA A 55 -18.32 30.60 23.05
CA ALA A 55 -17.91 31.97 23.33
C ALA A 55 -18.71 32.58 24.49
N ILE A 56 -20.03 32.34 24.56
CA ILE A 56 -20.89 32.84 25.65
C ILE A 56 -20.49 32.24 27.00
N ASN A 57 -20.10 30.96 27.00
CA ASN A 57 -19.78 30.17 28.19
C ASN A 57 -18.33 30.31 28.68
N GLN A 58 -17.58 31.28 28.17
CA GLN A 58 -16.23 31.56 28.67
C GLN A 58 -16.25 31.99 30.13
N THR A 59 -15.21 31.63 30.88
CA THR A 59 -15.06 32.04 32.29
C THR A 59 -14.74 33.52 32.44
N LEU A 60 -14.13 34.14 31.42
CA LEU A 60 -13.95 35.59 31.34
C LEU A 60 -15.27 36.27 30.96
N GLU A 61 -15.90 36.96 31.90
CA GLU A 61 -17.21 37.59 31.66
C GLU A 61 -17.12 38.91 30.86
N GLU A 62 -16.02 39.66 31.01
CA GLU A 62 -15.82 40.97 30.37
C GLU A 62 -15.40 40.85 28.90
N ILE A 63 -16.22 40.16 28.12
CA ILE A 63 -16.05 39.92 26.70
C ILE A 63 -17.18 40.55 25.90
N GLU A 64 -16.90 40.87 24.64
CA GLU A 64 -17.92 41.08 23.61
C GLU A 64 -17.73 40.07 22.47
N ILE A 65 -18.83 39.66 21.84
CA ILE A 65 -18.83 38.65 20.79
C ILE A 65 -19.37 39.32 19.52
N ILE A 66 -18.49 39.64 18.58
CA ILE A 66 -18.81 40.35 17.35
C ILE A 66 -18.97 39.34 16.21
N CYS A 67 -20.22 39.01 15.92
CA CYS A 67 -20.60 38.13 14.83
C CYS A 67 -20.79 38.94 13.54
N VAL A 68 -19.92 38.71 12.54
CA VAL A 68 -19.99 39.41 11.25
C VAL A 68 -20.59 38.48 10.20
N ASN A 69 -21.87 38.67 9.89
CA ASN A 69 -22.58 37.93 8.85
C ASN A 69 -22.25 38.47 7.46
N ASP A 70 -21.55 37.67 6.65
CA ASP A 70 -21.08 38.01 5.30
C ASP A 70 -22.14 37.72 4.21
N GLY A 71 -23.39 38.09 4.46
CA GLY A 71 -24.49 37.85 3.53
C GLY A 71 -24.89 36.38 3.41
N SER A 72 -24.96 35.66 4.56
CA SER A 72 -25.44 34.28 4.57
C SER A 72 -26.86 34.16 4.01
N THR A 73 -27.10 33.08 3.29
CA THR A 73 -28.37 32.72 2.64
C THR A 73 -29.07 31.54 3.31
N ASP A 74 -28.43 30.92 4.30
CA ASP A 74 -29.00 29.87 5.17
C ASP A 74 -29.56 30.46 6.48
N ASN A 75 -29.85 29.62 7.48
CA ASN A 75 -30.42 30.09 8.76
C ASN A 75 -29.39 30.74 9.71
N SER A 76 -28.13 30.96 9.29
CA SER A 76 -27.08 31.50 10.16
C SER A 76 -27.48 32.83 10.81
N LEU A 77 -28.06 33.76 10.04
CA LEU A 77 -28.45 35.08 10.58
C LEU A 77 -29.57 34.98 11.62
N ASP A 78 -30.51 34.06 11.45
CA ASP A 78 -31.62 33.89 12.40
C ASP A 78 -31.14 33.24 13.70
N ILE A 79 -30.22 32.27 13.62
CA ILE A 79 -29.51 31.72 14.79
C ILE A 79 -28.84 32.85 15.59
N LEU A 80 -28.06 33.71 14.92
CA LEU A 80 -27.39 34.84 15.56
C LEU A 80 -28.38 35.78 16.26
N LYS A 81 -29.48 36.15 15.58
CA LYS A 81 -30.52 37.02 16.16
C LYS A 81 -31.13 36.41 17.43
N ASP A 82 -31.27 35.09 17.49
CA ASP A 82 -31.81 34.42 18.67
C ASP A 82 -30.83 34.41 19.85
N TYR A 83 -29.52 34.29 19.60
CA TYR A 83 -28.51 34.49 20.65
C TYR A 83 -28.42 35.96 21.10
N ALA A 84 -28.42 36.92 20.17
CA ALA A 84 -28.36 38.35 20.49
C ALA A 84 -29.56 38.86 21.32
N LYS A 85 -30.72 38.18 21.25
CA LYS A 85 -31.85 38.46 22.15
C LYS A 85 -31.61 37.95 23.58
N LYS A 86 -30.86 36.85 23.74
CA LYS A 86 -30.63 36.17 25.01
C LYS A 86 -29.41 36.73 25.75
N ASP A 87 -28.36 37.10 25.02
CA ASP A 87 -27.13 37.66 25.56
C ASP A 87 -26.74 38.94 24.83
N LYS A 88 -26.66 40.04 25.58
CA LYS A 88 -26.35 41.38 25.05
C LYS A 88 -24.90 41.55 24.65
N ARG A 89 -24.00 40.66 25.08
CA ARG A 89 -22.60 40.62 24.64
C ARG A 89 -22.47 40.17 23.18
N VAL A 90 -23.49 39.47 22.64
CA VAL A 90 -23.53 39.05 21.23
C VAL A 90 -24.00 40.22 20.36
N LYS A 91 -23.07 40.76 19.57
CA LYS A 91 -23.25 41.87 18.63
C LYS A 91 -23.22 41.34 17.20
N ILE A 92 -24.11 41.85 16.33
CA ILE A 92 -24.23 41.35 14.96
C ILE A 92 -24.03 42.48 13.96
N ILE A 93 -23.11 42.26 13.03
CA ILE A 93 -22.94 43.08 11.83
C ILE A 93 -23.48 42.28 10.64
N ASP A 94 -24.65 42.68 10.14
CA ASP A 94 -25.31 42.06 8.99
C ASP A 94 -25.11 42.93 7.75
N LYS A 95 -24.52 42.38 6.68
CA LYS A 95 -24.10 43.14 5.50
C LYS A 95 -24.06 42.28 4.23
N ASP A 96 -23.88 42.92 3.07
CA ASP A 96 -23.64 42.22 1.80
C ASP A 96 -22.31 41.41 1.83
N ASN A 97 -22.25 40.33 1.03
CA ASN A 97 -21.05 39.50 0.91
C ASN A 97 -19.85 40.29 0.35
N SER A 98 -18.71 40.22 1.04
CA SER A 98 -17.48 40.94 0.70
C SER A 98 -16.21 40.12 0.85
N GLY A 99 -16.31 38.90 1.37
CA GLY A 99 -15.19 37.98 1.56
C GLY A 99 -14.49 38.11 2.91
N TYR A 100 -13.76 37.05 3.25
CA TYR A 100 -13.21 36.81 4.59
C TYR A 100 -12.33 37.96 5.10
N GLY A 101 -11.40 38.48 4.29
CA GLY A 101 -10.52 39.56 4.74
C GLY A 101 -11.27 40.81 5.18
N HIS A 102 -12.30 41.21 4.43
CA HIS A 102 -13.13 42.37 4.77
C HIS A 102 -13.96 42.12 6.03
N VAL A 103 -14.53 40.92 6.16
CA VAL A 103 -15.29 40.48 7.36
C VAL A 103 -14.44 40.60 8.62
N MET A 104 -13.20 40.08 8.59
CA MET A 104 -12.27 40.17 9.70
C MET A 104 -11.90 41.61 10.04
N ASN A 105 -11.51 42.39 9.02
CA ASN A 105 -11.13 43.78 9.19
C ASN A 105 -12.27 44.63 9.78
N LEU A 106 -13.50 44.43 9.32
CA LEU A 106 -14.67 45.13 9.83
C LEU A 106 -14.97 44.75 11.29
N GLY A 107 -14.87 43.47 11.64
CA GLY A 107 -15.01 43.03 13.03
C GLY A 107 -13.95 43.65 13.95
N MET A 108 -12.70 43.72 13.48
CA MET A 108 -11.57 44.31 14.23
C MET A 108 -11.72 45.81 14.41
N ASP A 109 -12.23 46.51 13.40
CA ASP A 109 -12.46 47.96 13.47
C ASP A 109 -13.56 48.33 14.47
N MET A 110 -14.55 47.44 14.62
CA MET A 110 -15.70 47.61 15.50
C MET A 110 -15.45 47.10 16.93
N ALA A 111 -14.34 46.39 17.17
CA ALA A 111 -13.94 45.88 18.47
C ALA A 111 -13.51 47.01 19.41
N ILE A 112 -13.95 46.96 20.67
CA ILE A 112 -13.59 47.91 21.72
C ILE A 112 -12.77 47.30 22.86
N GLY A 113 -12.57 45.99 22.85
CA GLY A 113 -11.79 45.27 23.85
C GLY A 113 -10.31 45.61 23.80
N GLU A 114 -9.63 45.44 24.94
CA GLU A 114 -8.18 45.62 25.05
C GLU A 114 -7.41 44.64 24.15
N TYR A 115 -7.94 43.42 24.02
CA TYR A 115 -7.42 42.38 23.15
C TYR A 115 -8.50 41.89 22.18
N ILE A 116 -8.07 41.37 21.03
CA ILE A 116 -8.91 40.81 20.00
C ILE A 116 -8.60 39.31 19.87
N GLY A 117 -9.64 38.49 19.99
CA GLY A 117 -9.62 37.06 19.68
C GLY A 117 -10.38 36.76 18.40
N ILE A 118 -10.01 35.69 17.69
CA ILE A 118 -10.70 35.23 16.49
C ILE A 118 -11.22 33.83 16.76
N LEU A 119 -12.49 33.58 16.43
CA LEU A 119 -13.13 32.29 16.54
C LEU A 119 -13.85 31.96 15.23
N GLU A 120 -13.38 30.94 14.53
CA GLU A 120 -14.03 30.47 13.30
C GLU A 120 -15.42 29.89 13.61
N SER A 121 -16.38 30.11 12.71
CA SER A 121 -17.78 29.76 12.98
C SER A 121 -18.08 28.26 12.98
N ASP A 122 -17.17 27.41 12.48
CA ASP A 122 -17.27 25.96 12.52
C ASP A 122 -16.46 25.30 13.65
N ASP A 123 -15.72 26.11 14.40
CA ASP A 123 -14.90 25.70 15.53
C ASP A 123 -15.59 26.03 16.87
N TYR A 124 -15.01 25.55 17.97
CA TYR A 124 -15.43 25.93 19.32
C TYR A 124 -14.22 26.04 20.26
N ILE A 125 -14.42 26.65 21.42
CA ILE A 125 -13.35 26.90 22.40
C ILE A 125 -13.70 26.37 23.79
N LEU A 126 -12.68 25.94 24.53
CA LEU A 126 -12.86 25.50 25.92
C LEU A 126 -13.09 26.71 26.86
N PRO A 127 -13.86 26.55 27.96
CA PRO A 127 -14.35 27.66 28.78
C PRO A 127 -13.27 28.61 29.31
N GLU A 128 -12.07 28.09 29.60
CA GLU A 128 -10.99 28.84 30.24
C GLU A 128 -10.05 29.55 29.25
N MET A 129 -10.31 29.46 27.95
CA MET A 129 -9.40 29.93 26.90
C MET A 129 -9.05 31.42 27.06
N TYR A 130 -10.05 32.30 26.99
CA TYR A 130 -9.79 33.73 26.95
C TYR A 130 -9.38 34.28 28.31
N GLU A 131 -9.82 33.69 29.43
CA GLU A 131 -9.33 34.06 30.75
C GLU A 131 -7.83 33.77 30.89
N THR A 132 -7.41 32.56 30.51
CA THR A 132 -6.01 32.14 30.59
C THR A 132 -5.12 33.02 29.70
N LEU A 133 -5.52 33.21 28.44
CA LEU A 133 -4.78 34.02 27.49
C LEU A 133 -4.73 35.49 27.93
N TYR A 134 -5.84 36.07 28.39
CA TYR A 134 -5.88 37.46 28.84
C TYR A 134 -4.98 37.69 30.06
N ASN A 135 -5.01 36.78 31.04
CA ASN A 135 -4.16 36.89 32.24
C ASN A 135 -2.68 36.87 31.87
N ALA A 136 -2.25 35.96 30.99
CA ALA A 136 -0.87 35.92 30.50
C ALA A 136 -0.52 37.20 29.69
N ALA A 137 -1.39 37.63 28.79
CA ALA A 137 -1.16 38.82 27.99
C ALA A 137 -1.01 40.08 28.84
N LYS A 138 -1.81 40.20 29.91
CA LYS A 138 -1.74 41.32 30.84
C LYS A 138 -0.55 41.27 31.76
N GLU A 139 -0.24 40.11 32.34
CA GLU A 139 0.88 39.95 33.28
C GLU A 139 2.22 40.30 32.62
N TYR A 140 2.39 39.90 31.36
CA TYR A 140 3.65 40.08 30.62
C TYR A 140 3.63 41.22 29.59
N GLU A 141 2.51 41.96 29.50
CA GLU A 141 2.28 43.04 28.53
C GLU A 141 2.55 42.61 27.09
N LEU A 142 1.93 41.50 26.67
CA LEU A 142 2.19 40.87 25.37
C LEU A 142 1.44 41.57 24.22
N ASP A 143 2.11 41.68 23.08
CA ASP A 143 1.49 42.10 21.81
C ASP A 143 0.52 41.03 21.31
N PHE A 144 0.89 39.76 21.48
CA PHE A 144 -0.03 38.63 21.34
C PHE A 144 0.42 37.42 22.14
N VAL A 145 -0.54 36.57 22.48
CA VAL A 145 -0.32 35.27 23.11
C VAL A 145 -1.12 34.21 22.38
N LYS A 146 -0.53 33.02 22.25
CA LYS A 146 -1.17 31.88 21.60
C LYS A 146 -1.05 30.62 22.45
N SER A 147 -2.00 29.71 22.27
CA SER A 147 -2.04 28.41 22.93
C SER A 147 -1.93 27.27 21.93
N ASP A 148 -1.64 26.08 22.43
CA ASP A 148 -1.85 24.84 21.69
C ASP A 148 -3.35 24.67 21.36
N PHE A 149 -3.66 23.72 20.48
CA PHE A 149 -5.04 23.47 20.07
C PHE A 149 -5.25 22.01 19.72
N TYR A 150 -6.51 21.58 19.75
CA TYR A 150 -6.91 20.28 19.25
C TYR A 150 -7.45 20.40 17.84
N ARG A 151 -7.13 19.41 17.00
CA ARG A 151 -7.92 19.12 15.80
C ARG A 151 -8.90 18.02 16.14
N PHE A 152 -10.14 18.10 15.68
CA PHE A 152 -11.14 17.08 16.01
C PHE A 152 -12.02 16.66 14.84
N TYR A 153 -12.59 15.46 14.99
CA TYR A 153 -13.53 14.82 14.07
C TYR A 153 -14.67 14.18 14.85
N GLY A 154 -15.86 14.10 14.25
CA GLY A 154 -17.04 13.48 14.84
C GLY A 154 -17.75 14.39 15.84
N GLU A 155 -18.79 13.83 16.45
CA GLU A 155 -19.61 14.48 17.47
C GLU A 155 -19.75 13.57 18.69
N GLU A 156 -19.82 14.18 19.88
CA GLU A 156 -20.09 13.53 21.17
C GLU A 156 -19.32 12.21 21.38
N GLU A 157 -20.01 11.06 21.34
CA GLU A 157 -19.45 9.72 21.59
C GLU A 157 -18.46 9.25 20.51
N SER A 158 -18.45 9.89 19.34
CA SER A 158 -17.55 9.60 18.22
C SER A 158 -16.38 10.59 18.10
N LEU A 159 -16.26 11.51 19.06
CA LEU A 159 -15.23 12.56 19.04
C LEU A 159 -13.82 11.96 19.10
N VAL A 160 -13.01 12.29 18.08
CA VAL A 160 -11.58 11.99 18.04
C VAL A 160 -10.82 13.31 18.05
N THR A 161 -9.83 13.44 18.94
CA THR A 161 -9.00 14.65 19.06
C THR A 161 -7.52 14.36 18.86
N ASP A 162 -6.84 15.27 18.16
CA ASP A 162 -5.39 15.28 17.95
C ASP A 162 -4.82 16.57 18.55
N LEU A 163 -3.92 16.46 19.53
CA LEU A 163 -3.22 17.61 20.10
C LEU A 163 -2.19 18.16 19.10
N ASN A 164 -2.23 19.47 18.83
CA ASN A 164 -1.30 20.17 17.95
C ASN A 164 -0.51 21.21 18.77
N LYS A 165 0.79 20.93 18.94
CA LYS A 165 1.74 21.84 19.57
C LYS A 165 2.10 23.00 18.63
N ILE A 166 1.86 24.24 19.05
CA ILE A 166 2.14 25.42 18.22
C ILE A 166 3.64 25.69 18.08
N ALA A 167 4.38 25.57 19.19
CA ALA A 167 5.81 25.82 19.23
C ALA A 167 6.60 24.53 18.96
N ARG A 168 7.78 24.65 18.36
CA ARG A 168 8.57 23.49 17.90
C ARG A 168 9.37 22.77 18.99
N ALA A 169 9.57 23.41 20.13
CA ALA A 169 10.39 22.89 21.23
C ALA A 169 9.77 23.35 22.55
N ASP A 170 9.88 22.51 23.57
CA ASP A 170 9.25 22.77 24.87
C ASP A 170 9.82 24.03 25.54
N ASP A 171 11.08 24.40 25.27
CA ASP A 171 11.74 25.61 25.79
C ASP A 171 11.17 26.93 25.20
N ASN A 172 10.36 26.86 24.14
CA ASN A 172 9.70 28.03 23.55
C ASN A 172 8.37 28.37 24.23
N TYR A 173 7.90 27.55 25.17
CA TYR A 173 6.67 27.81 25.90
C TYR A 173 6.92 28.61 27.17
N ASN A 174 5.94 29.44 27.56
CA ASN A 174 5.98 30.29 28.76
C ASN A 174 7.21 31.22 28.81
N THR A 175 7.74 31.57 27.65
CA THR A 175 8.87 32.50 27.49
C THR A 175 8.45 33.66 26.61
N ILE A 176 9.02 34.84 26.88
CA ILE A 176 8.84 36.02 26.03
C ILE A 176 9.73 35.85 24.81
N ILE A 177 9.10 35.85 23.62
CA ILE A 177 9.77 35.76 22.33
C ILE A 177 9.55 37.07 21.59
N THR A 178 10.63 37.68 21.12
CA THR A 178 10.63 38.76 20.14
C THR A 178 10.87 38.13 18.76
N PRO A 179 9.85 37.93 17.91
CA PRO A 179 10.00 37.16 16.67
C PRO A 179 11.04 37.71 15.69
N ARG A 180 11.24 39.02 15.70
CA ARG A 180 12.28 39.70 14.91
C ARG A 180 13.70 39.25 15.31
N GLU A 181 13.96 39.07 16.60
CA GLU A 181 15.24 38.57 17.12
C GLU A 181 15.34 37.04 17.03
N PHE A 182 14.24 36.34 17.28
CA PHE A 182 14.12 34.89 17.18
C PHE A 182 13.28 34.47 15.98
N GLN A 183 13.84 34.66 14.77
CA GLN A 183 13.14 34.37 13.52
C GLN A 183 12.76 32.87 13.35
N GLU A 184 13.33 31.97 14.14
CA GLU A 184 12.89 30.56 14.20
C GLU A 184 11.42 30.41 14.66
N SER A 185 10.88 31.40 15.37
CA SER A 185 9.44 31.48 15.67
C SER A 185 8.57 31.53 14.41
N PHE A 186 9.10 32.01 13.27
CA PHE A 186 8.38 31.94 12.02
C PHE A 186 8.15 30.49 11.57
N LYS A 187 8.85 29.49 12.11
CA LYS A 187 8.58 28.07 11.82
C LYS A 187 7.43 27.46 12.63
N PHE A 188 6.84 28.21 13.56
CA PHE A 188 5.70 27.77 14.36
C PHE A 188 4.44 27.65 13.49
N ILE A 189 3.41 27.00 14.02
CA ILE A 189 2.14 26.81 13.29
C ILE A 189 1.52 28.18 13.00
N MET A 190 1.21 28.40 11.73
CA MET A 190 0.60 29.63 11.23
C MET A 190 -0.92 29.46 11.22
N ASN A 191 -1.60 30.33 11.95
CA ASN A 191 -3.06 30.48 12.06
C ASN A 191 -3.35 31.82 12.74
N THR A 192 -4.61 32.20 12.90
CA THR A 192 -5.01 33.46 13.55
C THR A 192 -5.83 33.26 14.84
N TRP A 193 -6.46 32.10 15.00
CA TRP A 193 -7.60 31.88 15.92
C TRP A 193 -7.29 31.25 17.29
N ASN A 194 -6.10 30.70 17.53
CA ASN A 194 -5.74 30.06 18.81
C ASN A 194 -5.07 31.02 19.82
N GLY A 195 -5.49 32.29 19.85
CA GLY A 195 -4.83 33.31 20.65
C GLY A 195 -5.58 34.63 20.70
N ILE A 196 -4.95 35.62 21.34
CA ILE A 196 -5.42 37.00 21.38
C ILE A 196 -4.29 37.97 21.05
N TYR A 197 -4.65 39.11 20.46
CA TYR A 197 -3.74 40.16 20.03
C TYR A 197 -4.13 41.48 20.69
N SER A 198 -3.18 42.27 21.15
CA SER A 198 -3.44 43.60 21.67
C SER A 198 -4.07 44.46 20.57
N ALA A 199 -5.23 45.07 20.87
CA ALA A 199 -5.96 45.88 19.91
C ALA A 199 -5.14 47.11 19.48
N ASP A 200 -4.43 47.72 20.42
CA ASP A 200 -3.55 48.87 20.16
C ASP A 200 -2.33 48.47 19.32
N PHE A 201 -1.74 47.30 19.60
CA PHE A 201 -0.65 46.75 18.78
C PHE A 201 -1.08 46.60 17.31
N LEU A 202 -2.25 45.99 17.07
CA LEU A 202 -2.78 45.79 15.72
C LEU A 202 -3.06 47.13 15.01
N ARG A 203 -3.70 48.08 15.71
CA ARG A 203 -4.04 49.40 15.17
C ARG A 203 -2.82 50.25 14.87
N ASN A 204 -1.87 50.31 15.79
CA ASN A 204 -0.66 51.14 15.67
C ASN A 204 0.24 50.67 14.50
N ASN A 205 0.20 49.37 14.18
CA ASN A 205 0.98 48.77 13.09
C ASN A 205 0.16 48.45 11.83
N MET A 206 -1.12 48.84 11.77
CA MET A 206 -2.03 48.56 10.64
C MET A 206 -2.03 47.09 10.22
N ILE A 207 -2.01 46.19 11.20
CA ILE A 207 -2.02 44.75 10.95
C ILE A 207 -3.46 44.34 10.60
N ARG A 208 -3.68 44.11 9.30
CA ARG A 208 -5.00 43.81 8.72
C ARG A 208 -4.91 42.61 7.79
N HIS A 209 -6.04 41.91 7.64
CA HIS A 209 -6.20 40.83 6.68
C HIS A 209 -6.23 41.40 5.26
N ASN A 210 -5.63 40.69 4.31
CA ASN A 210 -5.74 41.05 2.89
C ASN A 210 -7.16 40.78 2.39
N GLU A 211 -7.73 41.64 1.55
CA GLU A 211 -9.12 41.48 1.10
C GLU A 211 -9.22 40.79 -0.28
N THR A 212 -8.53 39.65 -0.41
CA THR A 212 -8.63 38.80 -1.60
C THR A 212 -10.01 38.14 -1.69
N PRO A 213 -10.57 37.90 -2.89
CA PRO A 213 -11.90 37.30 -3.03
C PRO A 213 -12.04 35.91 -2.36
N GLY A 214 -13.14 35.71 -1.62
CA GLY A 214 -13.47 34.46 -0.91
C GLY A 214 -12.56 34.15 0.30
N ALA A 215 -12.75 33.02 0.99
CA ALA A 215 -11.83 32.56 2.05
C ALA A 215 -10.57 31.91 1.45
N SER A 216 -9.46 32.63 1.40
CA SER A 216 -8.36 32.46 0.45
C SER A 216 -6.99 32.79 1.09
N PHE A 217 -6.62 32.11 2.19
CA PHE A 217 -5.31 32.20 2.88
C PHE A 217 -4.95 33.57 3.49
N GLN A 218 -5.93 34.43 3.75
CA GLN A 218 -5.70 35.79 4.28
C GLN A 218 -5.05 35.80 5.67
N ASP A 219 -5.14 34.69 6.41
CA ASP A 219 -4.49 34.48 7.68
C ASP A 219 -2.97 34.53 7.56
N ASN A 220 -2.40 34.16 6.41
CA ASN A 220 -0.96 34.18 6.17
C ASN A 220 -0.40 35.62 6.27
N GLY A 221 -0.96 36.57 5.53
CA GLY A 221 -0.50 37.94 5.50
C GLY A 221 -0.70 38.65 6.83
N PHE A 222 -1.83 38.42 7.49
CA PHE A 222 -2.06 38.92 8.85
C PHE A 222 -1.01 38.38 9.81
N TRP A 223 -0.82 37.06 9.85
CA TRP A 223 0.13 36.40 10.76
C TRP A 223 1.57 36.85 10.50
N PHE A 224 1.96 37.01 9.23
CA PHE A 224 3.30 37.45 8.86
C PHE A 224 3.56 38.89 9.34
N LYS A 225 2.61 39.81 9.11
CA LYS A 225 2.69 41.20 9.61
C LYS A 225 2.72 41.24 11.14
N ALA A 226 1.88 40.46 11.82
CA ALA A 226 1.87 40.40 13.27
C ALA A 226 3.22 39.95 13.85
N ASN A 227 3.86 38.94 13.27
CA ASN A 227 5.17 38.49 13.73
C ASN A 227 6.30 39.48 13.42
N ILE A 228 6.23 40.24 12.33
CA ILE A 228 7.25 41.25 11.98
C ILE A 228 7.32 42.36 13.05
N TYR A 229 6.18 42.83 13.54
CA TYR A 229 6.11 44.01 14.42
C TYR A 229 5.98 43.70 15.90
N ALA A 230 5.65 42.47 16.28
CA ALA A 230 5.53 42.11 17.68
C ALA A 230 6.90 42.14 18.37
N GLU A 231 6.93 42.73 19.56
CA GLU A 231 8.11 42.82 20.42
C GLU A 231 8.03 41.81 21.56
N LYS A 232 6.83 41.61 22.14
CA LYS A 232 6.60 40.65 23.22
C LYS A 232 5.51 39.65 22.85
N THR A 233 5.90 38.42 22.56
CA THR A 233 4.97 37.32 22.28
C THR A 233 5.18 36.17 23.27
N MET A 234 4.14 35.38 23.51
CA MET A 234 4.26 34.17 24.33
C MET A 234 3.40 33.05 23.74
N TYR A 235 3.86 31.82 23.96
CA TYR A 235 3.16 30.60 23.59
C TYR A 235 2.91 29.76 24.84
N LEU A 236 1.66 29.33 25.04
CA LEU A 236 1.22 28.55 26.19
C LEU A 236 1.01 27.08 25.80
N PRO A 237 1.44 26.11 26.64
CA PRO A 237 1.34 24.68 26.33
C PRO A 237 -0.07 24.11 26.51
N GLU A 238 -0.97 24.83 27.18
CA GLU A 238 -2.37 24.46 27.32
C GLU A 238 -3.06 24.49 25.95
N ALA A 239 -3.97 23.54 25.71
CA ALA A 239 -4.72 23.45 24.47
C ALA A 239 -6.20 23.76 24.71
N PHE A 240 -6.67 24.86 24.12
CA PHE A 240 -8.03 25.38 24.37
C PHE A 240 -8.91 25.45 23.14
N TYR A 241 -8.32 25.66 21.97
CA TYR A 241 -9.08 25.84 20.75
C TYR A 241 -9.38 24.49 20.11
N MET A 242 -10.62 24.27 19.69
CA MET A 242 -11.07 23.03 19.05
C MET A 242 -11.30 23.30 17.56
N ASN A 243 -10.31 22.94 16.74
CA ASN A 243 -10.36 23.12 15.29
C ASN A 243 -10.99 21.90 14.59
N ARG A 244 -12.15 22.10 13.98
CA ARG A 244 -12.92 21.07 13.29
C ARG A 244 -12.26 20.67 11.97
N ARG A 245 -12.20 19.37 11.70
CA ARG A 245 -11.56 18.83 10.48
C ARG A 245 -12.51 18.06 9.57
N ASP A 246 -13.73 17.80 10.00
CA ASP A 246 -14.74 17.04 9.26
C ASP A 246 -15.82 17.90 8.58
N ASN A 247 -15.69 19.23 8.61
CA ASN A 247 -16.59 20.14 7.88
C ASN A 247 -16.40 19.98 6.35
N PRO A 248 -17.38 19.42 5.61
CA PRO A 248 -17.25 19.19 4.16
C PRO A 248 -17.24 20.50 3.35
N ASN A 249 -17.75 21.59 3.92
CA ASN A 249 -17.84 22.90 3.27
C ASN A 249 -16.59 23.78 3.52
N SER A 250 -15.58 23.27 4.24
CA SER A 250 -14.35 24.01 4.50
C SER A 250 -13.69 24.46 3.20
N SER A 251 -13.29 25.73 3.15
CA SER A 251 -12.65 26.34 1.98
C SER A 251 -11.33 25.65 1.58
N VAL A 252 -10.66 25.02 2.56
CA VAL A 252 -9.42 24.24 2.36
C VAL A 252 -9.66 23.05 1.41
N TYR A 253 -10.86 22.48 1.41
CA TYR A 253 -11.25 21.35 0.57
C TYR A 253 -11.68 21.75 -0.85
N ASN A 254 -11.79 23.05 -1.16
CA ASN A 254 -12.13 23.49 -2.52
C ASN A 254 -10.92 23.28 -3.46
N PRO A 255 -11.00 22.31 -4.40
CA PRO A 255 -9.87 21.96 -5.25
C PRO A 255 -9.64 22.96 -6.39
N GLU A 256 -10.53 23.93 -6.58
CA GLU A 256 -10.46 24.97 -7.63
C GLU A 256 -9.82 26.27 -7.12
N LYS A 257 -9.59 26.40 -5.80
CA LYS A 257 -8.81 27.50 -5.22
C LYS A 257 -7.30 27.28 -5.39
N VAL A 258 -6.87 27.29 -6.65
CA VAL A 258 -5.51 26.94 -7.06
C VAL A 258 -4.52 28.05 -6.71
N TYR A 259 -4.81 29.30 -7.10
CA TYR A 259 -3.84 30.41 -7.06
C TYR A 259 -3.95 31.34 -5.86
N CYS A 260 -4.90 31.11 -4.95
CA CYS A 260 -5.10 31.98 -3.79
C CYS A 260 -3.84 32.12 -2.92
N ALA A 261 -3.06 31.04 -2.77
CA ALA A 261 -1.78 31.09 -2.06
C ALA A 261 -0.74 31.94 -2.80
N ASN A 262 -0.71 31.91 -4.13
CA ASN A 262 0.20 32.74 -4.93
C ASN A 262 -0.09 34.23 -4.72
N ASP A 263 -1.36 34.60 -4.84
CA ASP A 263 -1.81 35.98 -4.66
C ASP A 263 -1.45 36.49 -3.26
N GLU A 264 -1.67 35.68 -2.23
CA GLU A 264 -1.35 36.06 -0.85
C GLU A 264 0.15 36.27 -0.63
N TYR A 265 1.00 35.36 -1.13
CA TYR A 265 2.46 35.53 -1.00
C TYR A 265 3.00 36.68 -1.85
N LYS A 266 2.35 36.99 -2.98
CA LYS A 266 2.65 38.21 -3.73
C LYS A 266 2.37 39.46 -2.89
N MET A 267 1.26 39.52 -2.18
CA MET A 267 0.94 40.64 -1.28
C MET A 267 1.93 40.75 -0.11
N ILE A 268 2.37 39.62 0.46
CA ILE A 268 3.41 39.63 1.51
C ILE A 268 4.73 40.16 0.93
N TYR A 269 5.12 39.76 -0.27
CA TYR A 269 6.33 40.26 -0.94
C TYR A 269 6.27 41.78 -1.17
N GLU A 270 5.16 42.27 -1.74
CA GLU A 270 4.95 43.70 -1.98
C GLU A 270 4.97 44.49 -0.67
N TYR A 271 4.42 43.92 0.41
CA TYR A 271 4.48 44.52 1.74
C TYR A 271 5.92 44.63 2.24
N LEU A 272 6.72 43.57 2.13
CA LEU A 272 8.13 43.58 2.53
C LEU A 272 8.94 44.58 1.71
N GLU A 273 8.67 44.68 0.41
CA GLU A 273 9.34 45.62 -0.49
C GLU A 273 9.02 47.07 -0.14
N ASN A 274 7.72 47.41 -0.04
CA ASN A 274 7.27 48.77 0.19
C ASN A 274 7.69 49.33 1.56
N ASN A 275 7.94 48.45 2.54
CA ASN A 275 8.37 48.84 3.88
C ASN A 275 9.88 48.66 4.11
N GLY A 276 10.66 48.28 3.08
CA GLY A 276 12.11 48.11 3.21
C GLY A 276 12.55 46.95 4.11
N LEU A 277 11.71 45.91 4.22
CA LEU A 277 11.89 44.76 5.12
C LEU A 277 12.42 43.50 4.42
N LYS A 278 12.66 43.55 3.10
CA LYS A 278 13.10 42.38 2.32
C LYS A 278 14.39 41.78 2.86
N GLU A 279 15.43 42.59 3.08
CA GLU A 279 16.74 42.11 3.51
C GLU A 279 16.67 41.30 4.82
N GLU A 280 15.76 41.68 5.71
CA GLU A 280 15.61 41.07 7.03
C GLU A 280 14.74 39.81 7.03
N PHE A 281 13.67 39.76 6.22
CA PHE A 281 12.65 38.72 6.31
C PHE A 281 12.54 37.82 5.07
N MET A 282 13.38 38.00 4.04
CA MET A 282 13.29 37.20 2.82
C MET A 282 13.51 35.70 3.09
N GLU A 283 14.40 35.34 4.02
CA GLU A 283 14.69 33.93 4.33
C GLU A 283 13.46 33.21 4.92
N VAL A 284 12.79 33.83 5.91
CA VAL A 284 11.56 33.28 6.50
C VAL A 284 10.36 33.35 5.55
N TYR A 285 10.32 34.35 4.67
CA TYR A 285 9.36 34.43 3.56
C TYR A 285 9.54 33.25 2.59
N ASN A 286 10.77 32.94 2.15
CA ASN A 286 11.02 31.79 1.26
C ASN A 286 10.58 30.47 1.91
N TYR A 287 10.90 30.29 3.20
CA TYR A 287 10.47 29.13 3.98
C TYR A 287 8.94 28.96 3.97
N LYS A 288 8.22 30.01 4.33
CA LYS A 288 6.75 30.01 4.41
C LYS A 288 6.09 29.84 3.05
N LYS A 289 6.62 30.52 2.03
CA LYS A 289 6.18 30.43 0.63
C LYS A 289 6.24 28.98 0.14
N TYR A 290 7.41 28.34 0.29
CA TYR A 290 7.60 26.95 -0.13
C TYR A 290 6.61 25.99 0.55
N HIS A 291 6.50 26.03 1.88
CA HIS A 291 5.61 25.12 2.60
C HIS A 291 4.13 25.33 2.23
N THR A 292 3.69 26.58 2.05
CA THR A 292 2.32 26.86 1.64
C THR A 292 2.05 26.40 0.20
N TYR A 293 3.05 26.51 -0.68
CA TYR A 293 2.92 26.04 -2.05
C TYR A 293 2.87 24.52 -2.15
N MET A 294 3.70 23.81 -1.38
CA MET A 294 3.64 22.35 -1.32
C MET A 294 2.32 21.86 -0.71
N PHE A 295 1.85 22.49 0.37
CA PHE A 295 0.52 22.20 0.94
C PHE A 295 -0.61 22.41 -0.08
N THR A 296 -0.53 23.47 -0.88
CA THR A 296 -1.50 23.73 -1.96
C THR A 296 -1.41 22.68 -3.06
N LEU A 297 -0.22 22.29 -3.47
CA LEU A 297 0.00 21.27 -4.50
C LEU A 297 -0.61 19.91 -4.12
N ASP A 298 -0.53 19.53 -2.84
CA ASP A 298 -1.08 18.28 -2.34
C ASP A 298 -2.62 18.25 -2.38
N ARG A 299 -3.27 19.37 -2.03
CA ARG A 299 -4.75 19.45 -1.89
C ARG A 299 -5.51 19.74 -3.19
N ILE A 300 -4.91 20.41 -4.18
CA ILE A 300 -5.62 20.78 -5.42
C ILE A 300 -5.90 19.56 -6.31
N ALA A 301 -6.92 19.67 -7.17
CA ALA A 301 -7.28 18.57 -8.06
C ALA A 301 -6.12 18.19 -9.01
N PRO A 302 -5.93 16.88 -9.33
CA PRO A 302 -4.83 16.42 -10.19
C PRO A 302 -4.72 17.15 -11.53
N LYS A 303 -5.84 17.58 -12.12
CA LYS A 303 -5.89 18.35 -13.37
C LYS A 303 -5.14 19.69 -13.29
N PHE A 304 -5.05 20.31 -12.11
CA PHE A 304 -4.40 21.60 -11.91
C PHE A 304 -2.94 21.49 -11.46
N ARG A 305 -2.50 20.33 -10.96
CA ARG A 305 -1.17 20.16 -10.35
C ARG A 305 -0.02 20.52 -11.30
N ARG A 306 -0.11 20.10 -12.56
CA ARG A 306 0.94 20.40 -13.55
C ARG A 306 1.03 21.91 -13.80
N GLU A 307 -0.09 22.56 -14.08
CA GLU A 307 -0.14 24.01 -14.31
C GLU A 307 0.35 24.79 -13.08
N TYR A 308 -0.06 24.36 -11.88
CA TYR A 308 0.37 24.98 -10.63
C TYR A 308 1.89 24.86 -10.40
N ILE A 309 2.49 23.69 -10.66
CA ILE A 309 3.96 23.51 -10.56
C ILE A 309 4.69 24.45 -11.52
N HIS A 310 4.19 24.64 -12.74
CA HIS A 310 4.74 25.61 -13.68
C HIS A 310 4.62 27.05 -13.16
N SER A 311 3.49 27.41 -12.53
CA SER A 311 3.29 28.72 -11.91
C SER A 311 4.31 28.98 -10.80
N ILE A 312 4.45 28.07 -9.84
CA ILE A 312 5.41 28.25 -8.72
C ILE A 312 6.86 28.16 -9.19
N SER A 313 7.16 27.40 -10.25
CA SER A 313 8.47 27.35 -10.89
C SER A 313 8.87 28.73 -11.43
N LYS A 314 7.96 29.40 -12.13
CA LYS A 314 8.17 30.77 -12.60
C LYS A 314 8.47 31.72 -11.45
N GLU A 315 7.71 31.65 -10.36
CA GLU A 315 7.92 32.54 -9.22
C GLU A 315 9.23 32.26 -8.46
N PHE A 316 9.61 30.99 -8.28
CA PHE A 316 10.90 30.65 -7.69
C PHE A 316 12.06 31.08 -8.60
N LYS A 317 11.89 30.98 -9.92
CA LYS A 317 12.87 31.46 -10.89
C LYS A 317 13.03 32.98 -10.82
N GLU A 318 11.93 33.73 -10.69
CA GLU A 318 11.98 35.18 -10.49
C GLU A 318 12.71 35.56 -9.19
N SER A 319 12.49 34.82 -8.10
CA SER A 319 13.24 35.02 -6.84
C SER A 319 14.73 34.67 -6.99
N GLU A 320 15.08 33.60 -7.72
CA GLU A 320 16.47 33.24 -8.03
C GLU A 320 17.16 34.34 -8.85
N ASP A 321 16.52 34.84 -9.90
CA ASP A 321 17.07 35.88 -10.78
C ASP A 321 17.30 37.22 -10.06
N LYS A 322 16.50 37.51 -9.02
CA LYS A 322 16.69 38.66 -8.12
C LYS A 322 17.72 38.45 -7.01
N ASN A 323 18.29 37.25 -6.87
CA ASN A 323 19.10 36.82 -5.73
C ASN A 323 18.35 36.92 -4.37
N GLU A 324 17.05 36.64 -4.38
CA GLU A 324 16.14 36.70 -3.21
C GLU A 324 15.72 35.30 -2.74
N LEU A 325 16.51 34.27 -3.07
CA LEU A 325 16.23 32.87 -2.74
C LEU A 325 17.30 32.31 -1.79
N TYR A 326 16.91 31.97 -0.57
CA TYR A 326 17.80 31.58 0.52
C TYR A 326 17.44 30.20 1.09
N SER A 327 18.46 29.43 1.48
CA SER A 327 18.28 28.05 1.96
C SER A 327 18.34 27.89 3.48
N ARG A 328 18.63 28.94 4.25
CA ARG A 328 18.95 28.83 5.69
C ARG A 328 17.91 28.08 6.52
N TYR A 329 16.64 28.37 6.30
CA TYR A 329 15.53 27.77 7.05
C TYR A 329 14.93 26.52 6.38
N LEU A 330 15.38 26.19 5.18
CA LEU A 330 14.95 25.02 4.42
C LEU A 330 15.88 23.84 4.70
N SER A 331 15.31 22.65 4.79
CA SER A 331 16.11 21.42 4.81
C SER A 331 16.79 21.19 3.44
N PRO A 332 17.86 20.37 3.37
CA PRO A 332 18.49 20.05 2.10
C PRO A 332 17.54 19.46 1.06
N SER A 333 16.54 18.67 1.49
CA SER A 333 15.54 18.11 0.59
C SER A 333 14.60 19.18 0.03
N GLU A 334 14.17 20.12 0.85
CA GLU A 334 13.25 21.19 0.44
C GLU A 334 13.96 22.16 -0.51
N TRP A 335 15.21 22.50 -0.21
CA TRP A 335 16.05 23.27 -1.11
C TRP A 335 16.23 22.58 -2.47
N ASN A 336 16.55 21.28 -2.47
CA ASN A 336 16.66 20.50 -3.70
C ASN A 336 15.34 20.45 -4.48
N ASN A 337 14.19 20.38 -3.80
CA ASN A 337 12.88 20.43 -4.45
C ASN A 337 12.67 21.77 -5.15
N ILE A 338 12.99 22.90 -4.51
CA ILE A 338 12.89 24.23 -5.14
C ILE A 338 13.76 24.29 -6.39
N LEU A 339 15.04 23.89 -6.28
CA LEU A 339 15.96 23.87 -7.43
C LEU A 339 15.46 22.95 -8.55
N TRP A 340 14.85 21.82 -8.21
CA TRP A 340 14.27 20.91 -9.20
C TRP A 340 13.05 21.51 -9.89
N ILE A 341 12.13 22.11 -9.12
CA ILE A 341 10.95 22.81 -9.64
C ILE A 341 11.39 23.93 -10.61
N ILE A 342 12.45 24.68 -10.28
CA ILE A 342 13.02 25.71 -11.16
C ILE A 342 13.60 25.09 -12.44
N ARG A 343 14.40 24.02 -12.30
CA ARG A 343 15.14 23.40 -13.41
C ARG A 343 14.23 22.69 -14.40
N ASP A 344 13.32 21.85 -13.90
CA ASP A 344 12.47 20.99 -14.69
C ASP A 344 11.13 20.72 -13.96
N PRO A 345 10.14 21.63 -14.10
CA PRO A 345 8.84 21.48 -13.44
C PRO A 345 8.05 20.27 -13.94
N ASP A 346 8.28 19.82 -15.18
CA ASP A 346 7.62 18.64 -15.73
C ASP A 346 8.18 17.36 -15.13
N GLU A 347 9.51 17.22 -15.06
CA GLU A 347 10.16 16.10 -14.39
C GLU A 347 9.72 16.03 -12.92
N PHE A 348 9.73 17.15 -12.20
CA PHE A 348 9.24 17.20 -10.81
C PHE A 348 7.79 16.71 -10.70
N TYR A 349 6.89 17.17 -11.59
CA TYR A 349 5.50 16.70 -11.63
C TYR A 349 5.40 15.19 -11.86
N TYR A 350 6.15 14.64 -12.82
CA TYR A 350 6.10 13.21 -13.13
C TYR A 350 6.66 12.37 -11.98
N GLU A 351 7.77 12.76 -11.36
CA GLU A 351 8.36 12.06 -10.21
C GLU A 351 7.50 12.16 -8.96
N MET A 352 6.87 13.32 -8.72
CA MET A 352 5.89 13.50 -7.65
C MET A 352 4.67 12.58 -7.85
N ASN A 353 4.19 12.43 -9.08
CA ASN A 353 3.07 11.53 -9.37
C ASN A 353 3.48 10.05 -9.39
N LYS A 354 4.72 9.71 -9.73
CA LYS A 354 5.25 8.35 -9.53
C LYS A 354 5.20 7.98 -8.05
N LYS A 355 5.56 8.90 -7.14
CA LYS A 355 5.42 8.73 -5.68
C LYS A 355 3.97 8.64 -5.20
N ASN A 356 2.99 8.96 -6.04
CA ASN A 356 1.57 8.93 -5.69
C ASN A 356 0.87 7.63 -6.08
N ILE A 357 1.60 6.63 -6.59
CA ILE A 357 1.04 5.28 -6.83
C ILE A 357 1.23 4.47 -5.55
N LYS A 358 0.12 4.14 -4.90
CA LYS A 358 0.09 3.33 -3.67
C LYS A 358 0.23 1.85 -3.97
N VAL A 359 -0.44 1.37 -5.02
CA VAL A 359 -0.41 -0.05 -5.41
C VAL A 359 -0.21 -0.22 -6.92
N SER A 360 0.78 -1.02 -7.31
CA SER A 360 0.89 -1.58 -8.66
C SER A 360 0.22 -2.94 -8.71
N VAL A 361 -0.85 -3.04 -9.51
CA VAL A 361 -1.49 -4.31 -9.84
C VAL A 361 -0.74 -4.93 -11.02
N ILE A 362 -0.22 -6.13 -10.86
CA ILE A 362 0.49 -6.89 -11.89
C ILE A 362 -0.40 -8.05 -12.33
N LEU A 363 -0.81 -8.02 -13.60
CA LEU A 363 -1.82 -8.91 -14.17
C LEU A 363 -1.23 -9.66 -15.39
N PRO A 364 -0.74 -10.90 -15.23
CA PRO A 364 -0.36 -11.74 -16.37
C PRO A 364 -1.60 -12.22 -17.13
N VAL A 365 -1.62 -11.98 -18.44
CA VAL A 365 -2.78 -12.27 -19.31
C VAL A 365 -2.37 -13.25 -20.42
N TYR A 366 -3.00 -14.42 -20.45
CA TYR A 366 -2.83 -15.39 -21.55
C TYR A 366 -4.13 -16.14 -21.83
N ASN A 367 -4.76 -15.84 -22.97
CA ASN A 367 -5.97 -16.53 -23.45
C ASN A 367 -7.14 -16.59 -22.43
N VAL A 368 -7.49 -15.43 -21.86
CA VAL A 368 -8.53 -15.27 -20.83
C VAL A 368 -9.65 -14.32 -21.27
N GLY A 369 -9.86 -14.13 -22.58
CA GLY A 369 -10.77 -13.13 -23.12
C GLY A 369 -12.21 -13.24 -22.62
N ASN A 370 -12.65 -14.44 -22.24
CA ASN A 370 -13.99 -14.68 -21.67
C ASN A 370 -14.20 -14.09 -20.27
N TYR A 371 -13.13 -13.75 -19.55
CA TYR A 371 -13.18 -13.31 -18.15
C TYR A 371 -12.55 -11.93 -17.93
N LEU A 372 -11.65 -11.53 -18.84
CA LEU A 372 -10.82 -10.34 -18.69
C LEU A 372 -11.61 -9.03 -18.62
N ASP A 373 -12.75 -8.93 -19.30
CA ASP A 373 -13.59 -7.72 -19.24
C ASP A 373 -14.16 -7.49 -17.83
N GLU A 374 -14.61 -8.54 -17.14
CA GLU A 374 -15.06 -8.44 -15.73
C GLU A 374 -13.89 -8.18 -14.77
N CYS A 375 -12.75 -8.85 -15.01
CA CYS A 375 -11.52 -8.65 -14.25
C CYS A 375 -11.09 -7.17 -14.27
N LEU A 376 -10.90 -6.60 -15.47
CA LEU A 376 -10.47 -5.21 -15.63
C LEU A 376 -11.55 -4.22 -15.17
N THR A 377 -12.83 -4.52 -15.38
CA THR A 377 -13.93 -3.71 -14.83
C THR A 377 -13.85 -3.62 -13.31
N SER A 378 -13.55 -4.71 -12.61
CA SER A 378 -13.40 -4.71 -11.15
C SER A 378 -12.17 -3.92 -10.66
N LEU A 379 -11.11 -3.84 -11.48
CA LEU A 379 -9.88 -3.10 -11.17
C LEU A 379 -10.02 -1.60 -11.43
N ILE A 380 -10.60 -1.17 -12.55
CA ILE A 380 -10.80 0.26 -12.80
C ILE A 380 -11.78 0.89 -11.79
N ASN A 381 -12.71 0.09 -11.27
CA ASN A 381 -13.70 0.51 -10.29
C ASN A 381 -13.22 0.46 -8.83
N GLN A 382 -11.94 0.15 -8.57
CA GLN A 382 -11.38 0.20 -7.22
C GLN A 382 -11.57 1.59 -6.59
N THR A 383 -11.88 1.64 -5.29
CA THR A 383 -12.07 2.89 -4.54
C THR A 383 -10.74 3.56 -4.20
N LEU A 384 -9.63 2.81 -4.12
CA LEU A 384 -8.29 3.37 -4.13
C LEU A 384 -7.94 3.83 -5.56
N LYS A 385 -7.70 5.13 -5.76
CA LYS A 385 -7.50 5.70 -7.11
C LYS A 385 -6.04 5.75 -7.51
N GLU A 386 -5.16 5.84 -6.52
CA GLU A 386 -3.70 5.84 -6.56
C GLU A 386 -3.12 4.46 -6.93
N ILE A 387 -3.61 3.88 -8.01
CA ILE A 387 -3.19 2.57 -8.50
C ILE A 387 -2.74 2.67 -9.95
N GLU A 388 -1.88 1.74 -10.35
CA GLU A 388 -1.64 1.42 -11.76
C GLU A 388 -1.98 -0.06 -12.00
N ILE A 389 -2.46 -0.37 -13.20
CA ILE A 389 -2.87 -1.72 -13.60
C ILE A 389 -1.98 -2.13 -14.76
N ILE A 390 -1.00 -2.99 -14.49
CA ILE A 390 0.01 -3.43 -15.46
C ILE A 390 -0.42 -4.79 -16.01
N CYS A 391 -1.03 -4.76 -17.19
CA CYS A 391 -1.42 -5.95 -17.93
C CYS A 391 -0.26 -6.44 -18.81
N ILE A 392 0.23 -7.65 -18.54
CA ILE A 392 1.28 -8.29 -19.33
C ILE A 392 0.60 -9.30 -20.25
N ASN A 393 0.38 -8.96 -21.51
CA ASN A 393 -0.10 -9.90 -22.51
C ASN A 393 1.02 -10.86 -22.89
N ASP A 394 0.92 -12.10 -22.43
CA ASP A 394 1.93 -13.14 -22.57
C ASP A 394 1.70 -13.99 -23.84
N GLY A 395 1.52 -13.31 -24.97
CA GLY A 395 1.32 -13.94 -26.28
C GLY A 395 -0.08 -14.55 -26.49
N SER A 396 -1.14 -13.89 -25.99
CA SER A 396 -2.52 -14.36 -26.23
C SER A 396 -2.86 -14.41 -27.72
N THR A 397 -3.59 -15.47 -28.11
CA THR A 397 -4.11 -15.69 -29.47
C THR A 397 -5.62 -15.52 -29.57
N ASP A 398 -6.30 -15.28 -28.45
CA ASP A 398 -7.72 -14.89 -28.41
C ASP A 398 -7.86 -13.35 -28.41
N ASN A 399 -9.06 -12.84 -28.07
CA ASN A 399 -9.35 -11.41 -28.03
C ASN A 399 -8.83 -10.69 -26.76
N SER A 400 -8.00 -11.31 -25.93
CA SER A 400 -7.49 -10.69 -24.68
C SER A 400 -6.74 -9.39 -24.93
N LEU A 401 -5.88 -9.35 -25.96
CA LEU A 401 -5.11 -8.15 -26.31
C LEU A 401 -6.02 -6.96 -26.69
N ASP A 402 -7.07 -7.23 -27.44
CA ASP A 402 -8.04 -6.21 -27.86
C ASP A 402 -8.84 -5.68 -26.67
N ILE A 403 -9.17 -6.55 -25.70
CA ILE A 403 -9.81 -6.15 -24.45
C ILE A 403 -8.89 -5.22 -23.65
N ILE A 404 -7.59 -5.55 -23.49
CA ILE A 404 -6.66 -4.66 -22.76
C ILE A 404 -6.59 -3.28 -23.44
N LYS A 405 -6.46 -3.24 -24.77
CA LYS A 405 -6.42 -1.98 -25.54
C LYS A 405 -7.71 -1.15 -25.37
N LYS A 406 -8.88 -1.81 -25.33
CA LYS A 406 -10.17 -1.16 -25.02
C LYS A 406 -10.11 -0.48 -23.65
N PHE A 407 -9.65 -1.18 -22.61
CA PHE A 407 -9.58 -0.61 -21.25
C PHE A 407 -8.52 0.48 -21.11
N GLN A 408 -7.37 0.37 -21.78
CA GLN A 408 -6.34 1.42 -21.83
C GLN A 408 -6.88 2.75 -22.39
N ASN A 409 -7.82 2.69 -23.35
CA ASN A 409 -8.46 3.89 -23.89
C ASN A 409 -9.49 4.50 -22.92
N ILE A 410 -10.08 3.69 -22.03
CA ILE A 410 -11.09 4.12 -21.06
C ILE A 410 -10.43 4.66 -19.77
N ASP A 411 -9.33 4.06 -19.35
CA ASP A 411 -8.64 4.38 -18.10
C ASP A 411 -7.12 4.39 -18.30
N GLN A 412 -6.52 5.57 -18.14
CA GLN A 412 -5.07 5.79 -18.32
C GLN A 412 -4.21 5.05 -17.28
N ARG A 413 -4.80 4.52 -16.20
CA ARG A 413 -4.09 3.69 -15.22
C ARG A 413 -3.78 2.30 -15.76
N VAL A 414 -4.46 1.85 -16.82
CA VAL A 414 -4.24 0.55 -17.46
C VAL A 414 -3.06 0.66 -18.44
N LYS A 415 -2.01 -0.10 -18.16
CA LYS A 415 -0.77 -0.17 -18.95
C LYS A 415 -0.67 -1.56 -19.59
N LEU A 416 -0.36 -1.59 -20.88
CA LEU A 416 -0.14 -2.82 -21.64
C LEU A 416 1.35 -3.04 -21.88
N VAL A 417 1.84 -4.24 -21.56
CA VAL A 417 3.08 -4.78 -22.08
C VAL A 417 2.74 -6.00 -22.92
N ASP A 418 3.14 -5.99 -24.19
CA ASP A 418 2.90 -7.07 -25.12
C ASP A 418 4.20 -7.84 -25.37
N GLN A 419 4.16 -9.17 -25.19
CA GLN A 419 5.33 -10.03 -25.34
C GLN A 419 4.98 -11.40 -25.93
N GLU A 420 6.00 -12.13 -26.37
CA GLU A 420 5.86 -13.55 -26.68
C GLU A 420 5.61 -14.38 -25.41
N ASN A 421 4.91 -15.51 -25.54
CA ASN A 421 4.56 -16.38 -24.42
C ASN A 421 5.81 -16.96 -23.72
N LYS A 422 6.04 -16.51 -22.49
CA LYS A 422 7.13 -16.95 -21.58
C LYS A 422 6.62 -17.49 -20.24
N GLY A 423 5.31 -17.50 -20.04
CA GLY A 423 4.64 -17.98 -18.85
C GLY A 423 4.44 -16.93 -17.77
N ALA A 424 3.44 -17.16 -16.92
CA ALA A 424 3.00 -16.22 -15.87
C ALA A 424 4.12 -15.80 -14.90
N GLY A 425 5.08 -16.69 -14.59
CA GLY A 425 6.21 -16.34 -13.73
C GLY A 425 7.08 -15.23 -14.33
N TYR A 426 7.44 -15.35 -15.61
CA TYR A 426 8.19 -14.32 -16.32
C TYR A 426 7.37 -13.02 -16.44
N ALA A 427 6.10 -13.13 -16.80
CA ALA A 427 5.21 -11.98 -16.91
C ALA A 427 5.10 -11.19 -15.58
N ARG A 428 4.99 -11.88 -14.43
CA ARG A 428 4.98 -11.23 -13.12
C ARG A 428 6.31 -10.52 -12.83
N ASN A 429 7.45 -11.12 -13.17
CA ASN A 429 8.77 -10.48 -13.00
C ASN A 429 8.91 -9.21 -13.86
N VAL A 430 8.47 -9.24 -15.12
CA VAL A 430 8.40 -8.03 -15.97
C VAL A 430 7.55 -6.95 -15.30
N GLY A 431 6.40 -7.33 -14.72
CA GLY A 431 5.56 -6.42 -13.96
C GLY A 431 6.24 -5.81 -12.72
N ILE A 432 7.05 -6.59 -11.99
CA ILE A 432 7.84 -6.09 -10.84
C ILE A 432 8.81 -5.02 -11.32
N ASP A 433 9.53 -5.27 -12.41
CA ASP A 433 10.60 -4.39 -12.91
C ASP A 433 10.07 -3.01 -13.32
N ILE A 434 8.88 -2.95 -13.92
CA ILE A 434 8.29 -1.70 -14.42
C ILE A 434 7.30 -1.04 -13.46
N SER A 435 6.96 -1.71 -12.35
CA SER A 435 6.06 -1.17 -11.32
C SER A 435 6.59 0.16 -10.76
N GLN A 436 5.70 1.01 -10.25
CA GLN A 436 6.01 2.30 -9.62
C GLN A 436 5.41 2.43 -8.22
N GLY A 437 4.46 1.57 -7.86
CA GLY A 437 3.72 1.61 -6.62
C GLY A 437 4.54 1.25 -5.38
N GLU A 438 4.13 1.80 -4.23
CA GLU A 438 4.71 1.47 -2.93
C GLU A 438 4.53 -0.02 -2.59
N TYR A 439 3.38 -0.58 -2.95
CA TYR A 439 3.06 -2.00 -2.81
C TYR A 439 2.74 -2.65 -4.16
N LEU A 440 2.92 -3.96 -4.23
CA LEU A 440 2.66 -4.82 -5.38
C LEU A 440 1.51 -5.79 -5.06
N SER A 441 0.58 -5.94 -5.99
CA SER A 441 -0.49 -6.93 -5.95
C SER A 441 -0.44 -7.79 -7.21
N PHE A 442 -0.28 -9.11 -7.05
CA PHE A 442 -0.18 -10.06 -8.16
C PHE A 442 -1.51 -10.78 -8.34
N LEU A 443 -2.34 -10.38 -9.31
CA LEU A 443 -3.69 -10.92 -9.45
C LEU A 443 -3.79 -11.85 -10.67
N ASP A 444 -4.81 -12.71 -10.71
CA ASP A 444 -5.07 -13.58 -11.85
C ASP A 444 -6.16 -12.99 -12.76
N ALA A 445 -5.92 -13.05 -14.08
CA ALA A 445 -6.71 -12.35 -15.10
C ALA A 445 -8.07 -12.99 -15.43
N ASP A 446 -8.33 -14.19 -14.90
CA ASP A 446 -9.60 -14.91 -14.98
C ASP A 446 -10.50 -14.69 -13.75
N ASP A 447 -10.06 -13.92 -12.76
CA ASP A 447 -10.78 -13.62 -11.53
C ASP A 447 -11.37 -12.20 -11.49
N TYR A 448 -12.12 -11.87 -10.43
CA TYR A 448 -12.62 -10.51 -10.18
C TYR A 448 -12.52 -10.13 -8.70
N PHE A 449 -12.58 -8.83 -8.41
CA PHE A 449 -12.18 -8.29 -7.10
C PHE A 449 -13.25 -7.39 -6.49
N ASP A 450 -13.29 -7.35 -5.16
CA ASP A 450 -14.13 -6.40 -4.43
C ASP A 450 -13.68 -4.96 -4.68
N LYS A 451 -14.60 -4.00 -4.84
CA LYS A 451 -14.29 -2.60 -5.17
C LYS A 451 -13.41 -1.92 -4.11
N ASP A 452 -13.44 -2.40 -2.87
CA ASP A 452 -12.66 -1.84 -1.76
C ASP A 452 -11.38 -2.65 -1.45
N MET A 453 -11.11 -3.72 -2.22
CA MET A 453 -9.99 -4.65 -1.99
C MET A 453 -8.66 -3.93 -1.78
N LEU A 454 -8.24 -3.11 -2.76
CA LEU A 454 -6.93 -2.48 -2.71
C LEU A 454 -6.86 -1.40 -1.62
N LYS A 455 -7.97 -0.68 -1.37
CA LYS A 455 -8.03 0.35 -0.32
C LYS A 455 -7.87 -0.28 1.05
N HIS A 456 -8.61 -1.34 1.34
CA HIS A 456 -8.56 -2.00 2.64
C HIS A 456 -7.22 -2.72 2.86
N ALA A 457 -6.71 -3.43 1.85
CA ALA A 457 -5.40 -4.08 1.91
C ALA A 457 -4.26 -3.07 2.11
N TYR A 458 -4.27 -1.94 1.38
CA TYR A 458 -3.26 -0.88 1.51
C TYR A 458 -3.34 -0.21 2.88
N ASN A 459 -4.53 0.20 3.33
CA ASN A 459 -4.71 0.83 4.63
C ASN A 459 -4.24 -0.07 5.77
N ASN A 460 -4.57 -1.36 5.70
CA ASN A 460 -4.07 -2.31 6.69
C ASN A 460 -2.54 -2.42 6.65
N ALA A 461 -1.94 -2.57 5.46
CA ALA A 461 -0.50 -2.67 5.31
C ALA A 461 0.26 -1.44 5.83
N ILE A 462 -0.24 -0.22 5.59
CA ILE A 462 0.33 1.02 6.12
C ILE A 462 0.20 1.08 7.64
N ARG A 463 -1.02 0.85 8.16
CA ARG A 463 -1.33 0.89 9.60
C ARG A 463 -0.44 -0.07 10.39
N THR A 464 -0.20 -1.27 9.87
CA THR A 464 0.67 -2.27 10.51
C THR A 464 2.13 -2.18 10.09
N SER A 465 2.45 -1.30 9.13
CA SER A 465 3.76 -1.21 8.48
C SER A 465 4.27 -2.56 7.97
N SER A 466 3.40 -3.38 7.38
CA SER A 466 3.71 -4.76 6.98
C SER A 466 4.52 -4.83 5.70
N ASP A 467 5.45 -5.78 5.65
CA ASP A 467 6.10 -6.22 4.41
C ASP A 467 5.12 -7.00 3.52
N ILE A 468 4.24 -7.78 4.16
CA ILE A 468 3.21 -8.60 3.51
C ILE A 468 1.88 -8.42 4.24
N CYS A 469 0.85 -8.00 3.51
CA CYS A 469 -0.54 -8.02 3.99
C CYS A 469 -1.31 -9.10 3.26
N ILE A 470 -1.89 -10.04 4.01
CA ILE A 470 -2.65 -11.19 3.47
C ILE A 470 -4.14 -10.95 3.73
N TYR A 471 -5.01 -11.18 2.75
CA TYR A 471 -6.46 -11.09 2.89
C TYR A 471 -7.15 -12.43 2.58
N GLU A 472 -8.42 -12.58 2.96
CA GLU A 472 -9.19 -13.79 2.66
C GLU A 472 -9.85 -13.70 1.27
N ALA A 473 -10.35 -14.84 0.78
CA ALA A 473 -10.96 -14.95 -0.54
C ALA A 473 -12.25 -15.79 -0.53
N TRP A 474 -13.11 -15.48 -1.49
CA TRP A 474 -14.23 -16.30 -1.93
C TRP A 474 -13.79 -17.25 -3.04
N LEU A 475 -14.31 -18.47 -3.02
CA LEU A 475 -14.33 -19.38 -4.16
C LEU A 475 -15.66 -19.17 -4.88
N TYR A 476 -15.60 -18.79 -6.15
CA TYR A 476 -16.74 -18.43 -6.97
C TYR A 476 -16.99 -19.48 -8.06
N GLU A 477 -18.21 -20.02 -8.11
CA GLU A 477 -18.63 -20.95 -9.16
C GLU A 477 -19.36 -20.18 -10.27
N ASN A 478 -18.73 -20.10 -11.45
CA ASN A 478 -19.21 -19.26 -12.54
C ASN A 478 -20.56 -19.73 -13.10
N SER A 479 -20.86 -21.03 -13.01
CA SER A 479 -22.11 -21.61 -13.52
C SER A 479 -23.33 -21.34 -12.64
N THR A 480 -23.15 -21.24 -11.32
CA THR A 480 -24.23 -21.08 -10.35
C THR A 480 -24.27 -19.70 -9.71
N GLY A 481 -23.18 -18.94 -9.77
CA GLY A 481 -22.99 -17.68 -9.04
C GLY A 481 -22.71 -17.88 -7.55
N GLU A 482 -22.55 -19.12 -7.08
CA GLU A 482 -22.34 -19.44 -5.68
C GLU A 482 -20.97 -18.98 -5.19
N LYS A 483 -20.92 -18.47 -3.95
CA LYS A 483 -19.71 -18.02 -3.27
C LYS A 483 -19.51 -18.86 -2.01
N THR A 484 -18.41 -19.60 -1.94
CA THR A 484 -18.02 -20.36 -0.75
C THR A 484 -16.71 -19.83 -0.17
N ARG A 485 -16.56 -19.85 1.16
CA ARG A 485 -15.36 -19.30 1.80
C ARG A 485 -14.15 -20.18 1.51
N CYS A 486 -13.04 -19.57 1.07
CA CYS A 486 -11.75 -20.27 1.03
C CYS A 486 -11.20 -20.42 2.47
N THR A 487 -11.37 -21.59 3.07
CA THR A 487 -10.95 -21.86 4.46
C THR A 487 -9.48 -22.28 4.59
N TYR A 488 -8.82 -22.56 3.46
CA TYR A 488 -7.49 -23.16 3.43
C TYR A 488 -6.39 -22.23 2.88
N GLY A 489 -6.73 -21.03 2.40
CA GLY A 489 -5.74 -20.03 1.98
C GLY A 489 -4.89 -19.53 3.16
N VAL A 490 -5.54 -19.24 4.29
CA VAL A 490 -4.90 -18.86 5.56
C VAL A 490 -5.53 -19.65 6.70
N ARG A 491 -4.77 -20.59 7.27
CA ARG A 491 -5.22 -21.42 8.40
C ARG A 491 -4.98 -20.69 9.71
N LYS A 492 -5.88 -19.77 10.06
CA LYS A 492 -5.74 -18.86 11.21
C LYS A 492 -5.52 -19.55 12.55
N ASN A 493 -6.03 -20.77 12.72
CA ASN A 493 -5.81 -21.59 13.92
C ASN A 493 -4.35 -22.04 14.10
N LEU A 494 -3.55 -21.98 13.04
CA LEU A 494 -2.13 -22.32 13.06
C LEU A 494 -1.22 -21.08 13.17
N LEU A 495 -1.79 -19.88 13.18
CA LEU A 495 -1.05 -18.61 13.23
C LEU A 495 -1.06 -18.02 14.65
N PRO A 496 -0.04 -17.21 15.00
CA PRO A 496 0.00 -16.54 16.29
C PRO A 496 -1.20 -15.60 16.46
N LYS A 497 -1.68 -15.45 17.70
CA LYS A 497 -2.67 -14.43 18.07
C LYS A 497 -2.00 -13.05 18.19
N LYS A 498 -1.32 -12.63 17.13
CA LYS A 498 -0.66 -11.33 17.00
C LYS A 498 -1.17 -10.64 15.74
N GLU A 499 -1.37 -9.34 15.84
CA GLU A 499 -1.79 -8.52 14.69
C GLU A 499 -0.71 -8.44 13.62
N VAL A 500 0.54 -8.27 14.06
CA VAL A 500 1.74 -8.31 13.21
C VAL A 500 2.68 -9.38 13.73
N PHE A 501 3.16 -10.23 12.84
CA PHE A 501 4.04 -11.35 13.18
C PHE A 501 5.07 -11.61 12.10
N ASN A 502 6.04 -12.47 12.37
CA ASN A 502 6.98 -12.99 11.37
C ASN A 502 7.14 -14.51 11.52
N ARG A 503 8.03 -15.11 10.72
CA ARG A 503 8.28 -16.56 10.72
C ARG A 503 8.59 -17.16 12.09
N ARG A 504 9.19 -16.40 13.02
CA ARG A 504 9.58 -16.88 14.36
C ARG A 504 8.42 -16.91 15.35
N ASP A 505 7.33 -16.19 15.03
CA ASP A 505 6.12 -16.20 15.84
C ASP A 505 5.19 -17.37 15.50
N ILE A 506 5.45 -18.07 14.39
CA ILE A 506 4.64 -19.19 13.93
C ILE A 506 5.18 -20.46 14.59
N ASN A 507 4.46 -20.96 15.61
CA ASN A 507 4.80 -22.21 16.30
C ASN A 507 4.34 -23.48 15.56
N SER A 508 3.77 -23.31 14.36
CA SER A 508 3.27 -24.36 13.49
C SER A 508 4.06 -24.38 12.18
N ASN A 509 3.75 -25.32 11.29
CA ASN A 509 4.41 -25.40 9.99
C ASN A 509 3.99 -24.24 9.07
N ILE A 510 4.91 -23.28 8.88
CA ILE A 510 4.72 -22.09 8.04
C ILE A 510 4.23 -22.41 6.62
N PHE A 511 4.72 -23.49 6.01
CA PHE A 511 4.38 -23.92 4.65
C PHE A 511 2.95 -24.48 4.53
N THR A 512 2.33 -24.85 5.66
CA THR A 512 0.94 -25.34 5.72
C THR A 512 -0.05 -24.31 6.26
N SER A 513 0.45 -23.32 7.00
CA SER A 513 -0.39 -22.28 7.64
C SER A 513 -0.84 -21.21 6.67
N ILE A 514 -0.01 -20.88 5.68
CA ILE A 514 -0.29 -19.89 4.64
C ILE A 514 -0.03 -20.54 3.28
N MET A 515 -0.98 -20.43 2.36
CA MET A 515 -0.86 -21.05 1.04
C MET A 515 0.16 -20.34 0.15
N GLY A 516 0.90 -21.12 -0.63
CA GLY A 516 2.01 -20.71 -1.50
C GLY A 516 1.62 -20.04 -2.83
N TRP A 517 0.48 -19.37 -2.91
CA TRP A 517 0.07 -18.54 -4.06
C TRP A 517 0.19 -17.04 -3.74
N ALA A 518 0.27 -16.20 -4.77
CA ALA A 518 0.57 -14.77 -4.61
C ALA A 518 -0.68 -13.86 -4.59
N TRP A 519 -1.85 -14.36 -5.03
CA TRP A 519 -3.00 -13.53 -5.38
C TRP A 519 -3.85 -13.02 -4.22
N ASP A 520 -3.70 -13.58 -3.01
CA ASP A 520 -4.38 -13.12 -1.79
C ASP A 520 -3.51 -12.19 -0.93
N LYS A 521 -2.53 -11.51 -1.55
CA LYS A 521 -1.49 -10.77 -0.85
C LYS A 521 -1.17 -9.43 -1.50
N LEU A 522 -0.74 -8.50 -0.65
CA LEU A 522 -0.13 -7.23 -1.00
C LEU A 522 1.30 -7.24 -0.44
N TYR A 523 2.29 -6.89 -1.27
CA TYR A 523 3.72 -6.97 -0.93
C TYR A 523 4.35 -5.58 -0.99
N LYS A 524 5.09 -5.18 0.04
CA LYS A 524 5.83 -3.92 0.01
C LYS A 524 6.92 -4.02 -1.07
N LYS A 525 6.92 -3.11 -2.05
CA LYS A 525 7.82 -3.18 -3.21
C LYS A 525 9.29 -3.14 -2.78
N SER A 526 9.64 -2.23 -1.87
CA SER A 526 11.01 -2.12 -1.36
C SER A 526 11.48 -3.41 -0.69
N PHE A 527 10.59 -4.13 0.01
CA PHE A 527 10.89 -5.42 0.60
C PHE A 527 11.16 -6.48 -0.47
N VAL A 528 10.35 -6.54 -1.53
CA VAL A 528 10.55 -7.46 -2.66
C VAL A 528 11.90 -7.23 -3.33
N LEU A 529 12.24 -5.97 -3.62
CA LEU A 529 13.50 -5.61 -4.29
C LEU A 529 14.73 -5.86 -3.40
N ASN A 530 14.69 -5.44 -2.13
CA ASN A 530 15.81 -5.62 -1.20
C ASN A 530 16.15 -7.09 -0.94
N ASN A 531 15.19 -7.98 -1.11
CA ASN A 531 15.36 -9.42 -0.93
C ASN A 531 15.53 -10.20 -2.25
N ASN A 532 15.61 -9.49 -3.39
CA ASN A 532 15.75 -10.07 -4.72
C ASN A 532 14.72 -11.19 -5.01
N LEU A 533 13.47 -10.97 -4.59
CA LEU A 533 12.40 -11.95 -4.73
C LEU A 533 11.87 -11.96 -6.17
N GLN A 534 11.90 -13.13 -6.81
CA GLN A 534 11.50 -13.32 -8.21
C GLN A 534 10.71 -14.63 -8.37
N PHE A 535 9.68 -14.60 -9.22
CA PHE A 535 8.93 -15.80 -9.61
C PHE A 535 9.80 -16.73 -10.45
N GLN A 536 9.57 -18.04 -10.34
CA GLN A 536 10.28 -18.99 -11.20
C GLN A 536 9.71 -18.97 -12.62
N GLU A 537 10.58 -18.92 -13.62
CA GLU A 537 10.21 -19.00 -15.03
C GLU A 537 9.88 -20.46 -15.41
N GLN A 538 8.73 -20.92 -14.94
CA GLN A 538 8.20 -22.25 -15.19
C GLN A 538 6.68 -22.23 -15.38
N ARG A 539 6.16 -23.24 -16.07
CA ARG A 539 4.76 -23.27 -16.53
C ARG A 539 3.74 -23.21 -15.39
N THR A 540 3.90 -24.01 -14.34
CA THR A 540 3.00 -24.02 -13.17
C THR A 540 3.81 -23.94 -11.88
N THR A 541 3.16 -23.65 -10.75
CA THR A 541 3.84 -23.61 -9.44
C THR A 541 4.98 -22.57 -9.41
N ASN A 542 4.90 -21.53 -10.25
CA ASN A 542 5.89 -20.45 -10.28
C ASN A 542 5.82 -19.55 -9.05
N ASP A 543 4.68 -19.53 -8.34
CA ASP A 543 4.43 -18.73 -7.14
C ASP A 543 5.08 -19.30 -5.88
N MET A 544 5.15 -20.63 -5.77
CA MET A 544 5.49 -21.32 -4.52
C MET A 544 6.80 -20.83 -3.91
N TYR A 545 7.87 -20.76 -4.73
CA TYR A 545 9.15 -20.26 -4.27
C TYR A 545 9.06 -18.80 -3.84
N PHE A 546 8.50 -17.91 -4.68
CA PHE A 546 8.38 -16.49 -4.37
C PHE A 546 7.65 -16.27 -3.04
N VAL A 547 6.51 -16.95 -2.86
CA VAL A 547 5.67 -16.80 -1.67
C VAL A 547 6.38 -17.32 -0.43
N PHE A 548 6.93 -18.54 -0.46
CA PHE A 548 7.60 -19.07 0.73
C PHE A 548 8.90 -18.34 1.07
N ALA A 549 9.70 -17.95 0.07
CA ALA A 549 10.87 -17.11 0.30
C ALA A 549 10.46 -15.75 0.90
N SER A 550 9.36 -15.16 0.42
CA SER A 550 8.84 -13.90 0.97
C SER A 550 8.39 -14.05 2.44
N LEU A 551 7.65 -15.11 2.78
CA LEU A 551 7.19 -15.35 4.15
C LEU A 551 8.34 -15.61 5.11
N LEU A 552 9.40 -16.30 4.65
CA LEU A 552 10.60 -16.56 5.46
C LEU A 552 11.46 -15.31 5.69
N LYS A 553 11.43 -14.34 4.76
CA LYS A 553 12.23 -13.11 4.85
C LYS A 553 11.48 -11.92 5.45
N ALA A 554 10.15 -11.94 5.47
CA ALA A 554 9.35 -10.84 5.98
C ALA A 554 9.56 -10.63 7.49
N GLY A 555 9.82 -9.38 7.87
CA GLY A 555 9.92 -8.96 9.27
C GLY A 555 8.55 -8.63 9.87
N LYS A 556 7.60 -8.22 9.02
CA LYS A 556 6.22 -7.88 9.42
C LYS A 556 5.19 -8.44 8.45
N ILE A 557 4.37 -9.35 8.93
CA ILE A 557 3.23 -9.95 8.22
C ILE A 557 1.96 -9.60 8.98
N SER A 558 0.93 -9.16 8.27
CA SER A 558 -0.41 -8.89 8.84
C SER A 558 -1.50 -9.63 8.07
N ILE A 559 -2.61 -9.93 8.75
CA ILE A 559 -3.79 -10.55 8.15
C ILE A 559 -4.96 -9.59 8.22
N LEU A 560 -5.55 -9.28 7.07
CA LEU A 560 -6.81 -8.58 6.93
C LEU A 560 -7.95 -9.60 6.90
N ASN A 561 -8.83 -9.57 7.90
CA ASN A 561 -9.92 -10.55 8.07
C ASN A 561 -11.14 -10.27 7.15
N GLU A 562 -10.88 -9.91 5.90
CA GLU A 562 -11.90 -9.56 4.91
C GLU A 562 -11.73 -10.41 3.65
N ARG A 563 -12.85 -10.73 2.99
CA ARG A 563 -12.90 -11.57 1.79
C ARG A 563 -13.02 -10.68 0.57
N LEU A 564 -11.89 -10.30 0.00
CA LEU A 564 -11.79 -9.23 -0.98
C LEU A 564 -11.53 -9.73 -2.41
N TYR A 565 -11.21 -11.01 -2.55
CA TYR A 565 -10.87 -11.66 -3.81
C TYR A 565 -11.90 -12.73 -4.16
N TYR A 566 -12.34 -12.80 -5.41
CA TYR A 566 -13.27 -13.82 -5.90
C TYR A 566 -12.58 -14.74 -6.91
N GLN A 567 -12.02 -15.85 -6.41
CA GLN A 567 -11.34 -16.83 -7.23
C GLN A 567 -12.35 -17.71 -7.97
N ARG A 568 -12.34 -17.69 -9.29
CA ARG A 568 -13.18 -18.58 -10.10
C ARG A 568 -12.71 -20.02 -9.99
N ARG A 569 -13.68 -20.91 -9.84
CA ARG A 569 -13.50 -22.35 -9.84
C ARG A 569 -13.94 -22.93 -11.19
N ASN A 570 -13.34 -24.07 -11.53
CA ASN A 570 -13.72 -24.87 -12.69
C ASN A 570 -13.58 -24.16 -14.05
N VAL A 571 -12.67 -23.18 -14.15
CA VAL A 571 -12.30 -22.54 -15.42
C VAL A 571 -11.69 -23.59 -16.36
N PRO A 572 -12.29 -23.87 -17.55
CA PRO A 572 -11.82 -24.93 -18.43
C PRO A 572 -10.37 -24.75 -18.91
N THR A 573 -9.97 -23.50 -19.15
CA THR A 573 -8.65 -23.11 -19.64
C THR A 573 -7.57 -23.04 -18.54
N SER A 574 -7.93 -23.30 -17.27
CA SER A 574 -6.98 -23.25 -16.16
C SER A 574 -5.80 -24.20 -16.36
N LEU A 575 -4.59 -23.73 -16.07
CA LEU A 575 -3.37 -24.55 -16.09
C LEU A 575 -3.47 -25.74 -15.12
N SER A 576 -4.31 -25.65 -14.08
CA SER A 576 -4.59 -26.74 -13.15
C SER A 576 -5.20 -27.98 -13.82
N ASN A 577 -5.87 -27.81 -14.97
CA ASN A 577 -6.48 -28.91 -15.74
C ASN A 577 -5.49 -29.64 -16.65
N SER A 578 -4.26 -29.12 -16.78
CA SER A 578 -3.22 -29.64 -17.67
C SER A 578 -1.87 -29.79 -16.93
N ARG A 579 -1.93 -30.12 -15.64
CA ARG A 579 -0.75 -30.31 -14.77
C ARG A 579 0.13 -31.48 -15.22
N GLU A 580 -0.39 -32.41 -16.01
CA GLU A 580 0.37 -33.51 -16.60
C GLU A 580 1.51 -33.03 -17.52
N LEU A 581 1.38 -31.82 -18.09
CA LEU A 581 2.43 -31.22 -18.93
C LEU A 581 3.56 -30.59 -18.11
N SER A 582 3.35 -30.35 -16.81
CA SER A 582 4.29 -29.64 -15.92
C SER A 582 4.44 -30.33 -14.57
N TRP A 583 4.33 -31.66 -14.57
CA TRP A 583 4.36 -32.52 -13.37
C TRP A 583 5.66 -32.43 -12.55
N GLU A 584 6.74 -31.85 -13.09
CA GLU A 584 8.01 -31.63 -12.39
C GLU A 584 8.15 -30.24 -11.76
N CYS A 585 7.29 -29.27 -12.10
CA CYS A 585 7.44 -27.88 -11.65
C CYS A 585 7.34 -27.74 -10.11
N PHE A 586 6.52 -28.56 -9.45
CA PHE A 586 6.45 -28.54 -7.98
C PHE A 586 7.76 -29.02 -7.32
N TYR A 587 8.44 -30.00 -7.94
CA TYR A 587 9.74 -30.46 -7.46
C TYR A 587 10.79 -29.35 -7.59
N ASN A 588 10.84 -28.69 -8.76
CA ASN A 588 11.75 -27.57 -8.99
C ASN A 588 11.52 -26.41 -8.02
N ALA A 589 10.27 -26.14 -7.66
CA ALA A 589 9.93 -25.13 -6.65
C ALA A 589 10.41 -25.53 -5.25
N LEU A 590 10.14 -26.77 -4.81
CA LEU A 590 10.61 -27.28 -3.51
C LEU A 590 12.13 -27.29 -3.41
N VAL A 591 12.84 -27.66 -4.48
CA VAL A 591 14.32 -27.58 -4.52
C VAL A 591 14.79 -26.15 -4.31
N LYS A 592 14.13 -25.16 -4.93
CA LYS A 592 14.49 -23.75 -4.77
C LYS A 592 14.18 -23.24 -3.35
N VAL A 593 13.07 -23.64 -2.76
CA VAL A 593 12.72 -23.34 -1.35
C VAL A 593 13.74 -23.94 -0.39
N LYS A 594 14.12 -25.21 -0.58
CA LYS A 594 15.18 -25.85 0.24
C LYS A 594 16.50 -25.11 0.13
N LYS A 595 16.89 -24.74 -1.09
CA LYS A 595 18.11 -23.96 -1.31
C LYS A 595 18.04 -22.62 -0.59
N GLU A 596 16.91 -21.92 -0.62
CA GLU A 596 16.72 -20.66 0.10
C GLU A 596 16.89 -20.82 1.62
N LEU A 597 16.31 -21.86 2.21
CA LEU A 597 16.48 -22.17 3.63
C LEU A 597 17.96 -22.41 3.99
N ILE A 598 18.71 -23.11 3.14
CA ILE A 598 20.15 -23.36 3.31
C ILE A 598 20.94 -22.06 3.16
N ASP A 599 20.68 -21.28 2.11
CA ASP A 599 21.38 -20.01 1.84
C ASP A 599 21.12 -18.97 2.94
N MET A 600 19.95 -19.01 3.57
CA MET A 600 19.60 -18.20 4.76
C MET A 600 20.15 -18.76 6.08
N ASN A 601 20.80 -19.93 6.07
CA ASN A 601 21.29 -20.64 7.25
C ASN A 601 20.20 -20.92 8.31
N ILE A 602 19.00 -21.30 7.85
CA ILE A 602 17.83 -21.62 8.69
C ILE A 602 17.22 -22.98 8.36
N TYR A 603 17.87 -23.80 7.51
CA TYR A 603 17.34 -25.11 7.15
C TYR A 603 17.16 -26.01 8.37
N GLU A 604 18.11 -26.04 9.30
CA GLU A 604 17.98 -26.84 10.53
C GLU A 604 16.78 -26.41 11.40
N GLU A 605 16.47 -25.10 11.43
CA GLU A 605 15.32 -24.55 12.16
C GLU A 605 13.98 -25.01 11.55
N TYR A 606 13.92 -25.16 10.22
CA TYR A 606 12.70 -25.47 9.46
C TYR A 606 12.73 -26.84 8.77
N GLU A 607 13.66 -27.72 9.13
CA GLU A 607 13.89 -28.99 8.44
C GLU A 607 12.63 -29.84 8.45
N GLN A 608 12.05 -30.04 9.64
CA GLN A 608 10.86 -30.84 9.82
C GLN A 608 9.66 -30.24 9.07
N ASP A 609 9.50 -28.93 9.11
CA ASP A 609 8.42 -28.23 8.43
C ASP A 609 8.52 -28.39 6.90
N PHE A 610 9.72 -28.20 6.37
CA PHE A 610 9.99 -28.37 4.95
C PHE A 610 9.77 -29.81 4.50
N ILE A 611 10.27 -30.81 5.24
CA ILE A 611 10.15 -32.23 4.89
C ILE A 611 8.68 -32.67 4.92
N ASN A 612 7.91 -32.26 5.93
CA ASN A 612 6.47 -32.55 5.99
C ASN A 612 5.73 -31.93 4.80
N TYR A 613 6.04 -30.67 4.45
CA TYR A 613 5.42 -30.01 3.30
C TYR A 613 5.83 -30.61 1.95
N ALA A 614 7.10 -31.01 1.82
CA ALA A 614 7.61 -31.68 0.63
C ALA A 614 6.94 -33.04 0.42
N LEU A 615 6.74 -33.81 1.50
CA LEU A 615 5.98 -35.06 1.45
C LEU A 615 4.54 -34.82 1.01
N HIS A 616 3.84 -33.88 1.68
CA HIS A 616 2.47 -33.49 1.32
C HIS A 616 2.36 -33.13 -0.18
N SER A 617 3.26 -32.28 -0.67
CA SER A 617 3.30 -31.83 -2.05
C SER A 617 3.55 -32.98 -3.04
N CYS A 618 4.46 -33.91 -2.71
CA CYS A 618 4.73 -35.10 -3.50
C CYS A 618 3.49 -35.99 -3.64
N LEU A 619 2.83 -36.28 -2.51
CA LEU A 619 1.66 -37.15 -2.46
C LEU A 619 0.46 -36.51 -3.15
N TRP A 620 0.19 -35.23 -2.90
CA TRP A 620 -0.91 -34.51 -3.55
C TRP A 620 -0.78 -34.51 -5.08
N ASN A 621 0.43 -34.25 -5.61
CA ASN A 621 0.67 -34.30 -7.05
C ASN A 621 0.52 -35.74 -7.59
N PHE A 622 1.08 -36.74 -6.91
CA PHE A 622 0.95 -38.14 -7.33
C PHE A 622 -0.50 -38.64 -7.33
N ASN A 623 -1.28 -38.22 -6.35
CA ASN A 623 -2.68 -38.61 -6.22
C ASN A 623 -3.59 -37.89 -7.23
N SER A 624 -3.26 -36.64 -7.59
CA SER A 624 -4.09 -35.83 -8.50
C SER A 624 -3.75 -35.97 -9.99
N LEU A 625 -2.55 -36.47 -10.33
CA LEU A 625 -2.17 -36.71 -11.73
C LEU A 625 -2.84 -37.95 -12.32
N ARG A 626 -3.15 -37.87 -13.62
CA ARG A 626 -3.67 -38.98 -14.43
C ARG A 626 -2.54 -39.83 -15.01
N GLU A 627 -2.87 -41.06 -15.42
CA GLU A 627 -1.96 -41.91 -16.18
C GLU A 627 -1.76 -41.38 -17.61
N PRO A 628 -0.57 -41.57 -18.23
CA PRO A 628 0.60 -42.31 -17.72
C PRO A 628 1.56 -41.45 -16.87
N THR A 629 1.25 -40.17 -16.65
CA THR A 629 2.15 -39.23 -15.96
C THR A 629 2.29 -39.54 -14.48
N ALA A 630 1.22 -39.99 -13.81
CA ALA A 630 1.28 -40.45 -12.42
C ALA A 630 2.31 -41.58 -12.22
N ASN A 631 2.40 -42.54 -13.13
CA ASN A 631 3.42 -43.59 -13.08
C ASN A 631 4.86 -43.04 -13.25
N LYS A 632 5.05 -42.03 -14.12
CA LYS A 632 6.35 -41.34 -14.23
C LYS A 632 6.75 -40.71 -12.89
N LEU A 633 5.81 -40.02 -12.25
CA LEU A 633 6.03 -39.41 -10.94
C LEU A 633 6.31 -40.47 -9.87
N PHE A 634 5.52 -41.55 -9.80
CA PHE A 634 5.75 -42.68 -8.89
C PHE A 634 7.19 -43.20 -8.94
N LYS A 635 7.71 -43.40 -10.16
CA LYS A 635 9.10 -43.83 -10.36
C LYS A 635 10.10 -42.78 -9.85
N ARG A 636 9.89 -41.49 -10.14
CA ARG A 636 10.78 -40.41 -9.66
C ARG A 636 10.77 -40.25 -8.15
N LEU A 637 9.60 -40.27 -7.52
CA LEU A 637 9.45 -40.20 -6.06
C LEU A 637 10.30 -41.26 -5.36
N ARG A 638 10.19 -42.52 -5.81
CA ARG A 638 10.88 -43.65 -5.20
C ARG A 638 12.37 -43.70 -5.47
N THR A 639 12.78 -43.34 -6.69
CA THR A 639 14.18 -43.46 -7.11
C THR A 639 15.03 -42.29 -6.66
N LYS A 640 14.45 -41.11 -6.47
CA LYS A 640 15.21 -39.87 -6.29
C LYS A 640 14.54 -38.87 -5.35
N TRP A 641 13.30 -38.45 -5.63
CA TRP A 641 12.78 -37.22 -5.01
C TRP A 641 12.48 -37.34 -3.51
N PHE A 642 12.03 -38.49 -3.01
CA PHE A 642 11.92 -38.70 -1.56
C PHE A 642 13.28 -38.63 -0.85
N HIS A 643 14.35 -39.04 -1.52
CA HIS A 643 15.69 -38.92 -0.98
C HIS A 643 16.23 -37.48 -1.07
N ASP A 644 16.01 -36.78 -2.19
CA ASP A 644 16.43 -35.39 -2.37
C ASP A 644 15.82 -34.45 -1.29
N PHE A 645 14.58 -34.74 -0.88
CA PHE A 645 13.87 -34.05 0.21
C PHE A 645 14.04 -34.71 1.58
N GLU A 646 14.95 -35.67 1.73
CA GLU A 646 15.34 -36.26 3.01
C GLU A 646 14.24 -37.03 3.76
N ILE A 647 13.07 -37.20 3.16
CA ILE A 647 11.93 -37.99 3.69
C ILE A 647 12.37 -39.41 4.11
N THR A 648 13.31 -40.01 3.38
CA THR A 648 13.79 -41.38 3.66
C THR A 648 14.68 -41.50 4.91
N LYS A 649 15.11 -40.40 5.53
CA LYS A 649 16.01 -40.41 6.69
C LYS A 649 15.27 -40.50 8.03
N HIS A 650 13.96 -40.27 8.03
CA HIS A 650 13.18 -40.12 9.26
C HIS A 650 12.15 -41.25 9.41
N ASP A 651 11.73 -41.47 10.65
CA ASP A 651 10.69 -42.44 11.02
C ASP A 651 9.31 -41.77 11.14
N GLU A 652 8.33 -42.55 11.60
CA GLU A 652 6.95 -42.11 11.72
C GLU A 652 6.78 -40.93 12.67
N GLU A 653 7.54 -40.87 13.78
CA GLU A 653 7.37 -39.85 14.82
C GLU A 653 7.67 -38.45 14.28
N TYR A 654 8.58 -38.35 13.32
CA TYR A 654 8.99 -37.11 12.67
C TYR A 654 7.89 -36.44 11.82
N PHE A 655 6.91 -37.21 11.32
CA PHE A 655 5.86 -36.68 10.44
C PHE A 655 4.62 -36.28 11.24
N SER A 656 4.12 -35.06 11.01
CA SER A 656 2.92 -34.55 11.67
C SER A 656 1.65 -35.24 11.17
N ASN A 657 1.62 -35.62 9.89
CA ASN A 657 0.53 -36.37 9.27
C ASN A 657 0.88 -37.85 9.10
N LYS A 658 0.39 -38.69 10.02
CA LYS A 658 0.63 -40.15 10.00
C LYS A 658 0.03 -40.84 8.77
N HIS A 659 -1.07 -40.31 8.22
CA HIS A 659 -1.67 -40.86 7.01
C HIS A 659 -0.76 -40.67 5.80
N GLU A 660 -0.16 -39.49 5.65
CA GLU A 660 0.80 -39.20 4.58
C GLU A 660 2.07 -40.04 4.71
N TYR A 661 2.59 -40.20 5.93
CA TYR A 661 3.73 -41.09 6.18
C TYR A 661 3.42 -42.54 5.78
N ASN A 662 2.24 -43.05 6.15
CA ASN A 662 1.80 -44.39 5.76
C ASN A 662 1.67 -44.53 4.24
N GLN A 663 1.14 -43.52 3.55
CA GLN A 663 1.06 -43.51 2.09
C GLN A 663 2.46 -43.54 1.45
N TYR A 664 3.43 -42.81 2.01
CA TYR A 664 4.83 -42.87 1.59
C TYR A 664 5.41 -44.28 1.75
N LEU A 665 5.21 -44.92 2.91
CA LEU A 665 5.69 -46.28 3.15
C LEU A 665 5.07 -47.28 2.18
N GLU A 666 3.76 -47.15 1.91
CA GLU A 666 3.05 -47.99 0.95
C GLU A 666 3.66 -47.85 -0.45
N ILE A 667 3.85 -46.61 -0.92
CA ILE A 667 4.51 -46.31 -2.21
C ILE A 667 5.91 -46.95 -2.27
N MET A 668 6.70 -46.85 -1.20
CA MET A 668 8.03 -47.42 -1.14
C MET A 668 8.04 -48.97 -1.11
N SER A 669 6.98 -49.59 -0.57
CA SER A 669 6.80 -51.04 -0.46
C SER A 669 6.36 -51.74 -1.76
N ILE A 670 5.90 -51.00 -2.76
CA ILE A 670 5.51 -51.55 -4.08
C ILE A 670 6.78 -51.80 -4.91
N PRO A 671 7.01 -52.97 -5.55
CA PRO A 671 8.20 -53.16 -6.40
C PRO A 671 8.19 -52.23 -7.65
N LEU A 672 9.35 -51.70 -8.06
CA LEU A 672 9.44 -50.62 -9.08
C LEU A 672 8.91 -50.99 -10.46
N TYR A 673 9.01 -52.27 -10.82
CA TYR A 673 8.60 -52.80 -12.12
C TYR A 673 7.36 -53.67 -12.03
N ASP A 674 6.72 -53.75 -10.86
CA ASP A 674 5.50 -54.51 -10.63
C ASP A 674 4.28 -53.63 -10.93
N LYS A 675 3.83 -53.72 -12.19
CA LYS A 675 2.71 -52.93 -12.71
C LYS A 675 1.39 -53.31 -12.02
N ASP A 676 1.23 -54.56 -11.62
CA ASP A 676 0.00 -55.06 -10.99
C ASP A 676 -0.12 -54.57 -9.55
N ALA A 677 0.97 -54.56 -8.80
CA ALA A 677 1.02 -53.96 -7.46
C ALA A 677 0.78 -52.45 -7.50
N TYR A 678 1.37 -51.73 -8.47
CA TYR A 678 1.11 -50.30 -8.67
C TYR A 678 -0.36 -50.00 -9.02
N ASN A 679 -0.92 -50.76 -9.98
CA ASN A 679 -2.31 -50.60 -10.39
C ASN A 679 -3.28 -50.92 -9.25
N SER A 680 -2.99 -51.96 -8.47
CA SER A 680 -3.78 -52.35 -7.29
C SER A 680 -3.79 -51.22 -6.25
N TYR A 681 -2.63 -50.62 -5.99
CA TYR A 681 -2.52 -49.44 -5.11
C TYR A 681 -3.37 -48.27 -5.61
N LYS A 682 -3.21 -47.86 -6.89
CA LYS A 682 -3.99 -46.73 -7.44
C LYS A 682 -5.49 -47.02 -7.39
N LEU A 683 -5.90 -48.26 -7.68
CA LEU A 683 -7.30 -48.67 -7.61
C LEU A 683 -7.85 -48.56 -6.18
N ASN A 684 -7.12 -49.05 -5.18
CA ASN A 684 -7.53 -48.98 -3.77
C ASN A 684 -7.60 -47.54 -3.26
N TYR A 685 -6.62 -46.70 -3.63
CA TYR A 685 -6.65 -45.27 -3.31
C TYR A 685 -7.93 -44.59 -3.83
N TRP A 686 -8.28 -44.83 -5.10
CA TRP A 686 -9.49 -44.25 -5.69
C TRP A 686 -10.78 -44.83 -5.11
N LYS A 687 -10.84 -46.13 -4.80
CA LYS A 687 -11.98 -46.75 -4.11
C LYS A 687 -12.24 -46.11 -2.75
N ASN A 688 -11.18 -45.93 -1.95
CA ASN A 688 -11.29 -45.32 -0.61
C ASN A 688 -11.71 -43.85 -0.69
N LYS A 689 -11.19 -43.11 -1.68
CA LYS A 689 -11.61 -41.72 -1.93
C LYS A 689 -13.09 -41.62 -2.31
N TYR A 690 -13.56 -42.44 -3.26
CA TYR A 690 -14.96 -42.47 -3.67
C TYR A 690 -15.90 -42.90 -2.53
N ASN A 691 -15.53 -43.90 -1.74
CA ASN A 691 -16.36 -44.34 -0.61
C ASN A 691 -16.48 -43.27 0.49
N ASN A 692 -15.43 -42.49 0.74
CA ASN A 692 -15.48 -41.37 1.68
C ASN A 692 -16.27 -40.16 1.15
N ASP A 693 -16.23 -39.88 -0.16
CA ASP A 693 -17.02 -38.82 -0.78
C ASP A 693 -18.52 -39.16 -0.86
N VAL A 694 -18.88 -40.45 -0.98
CA VAL A 694 -20.28 -40.93 -1.00
C VAL A 694 -20.90 -41.02 0.41
N ASN A 695 -20.11 -41.38 1.43
CA ASN A 695 -20.59 -41.53 2.82
C ASN A 695 -20.87 -40.21 3.57
N ASN A 696 -20.71 -39.05 2.93
CA ASN A 696 -21.20 -37.76 3.44
C ASN A 696 -22.68 -37.49 3.10
N SER A 697 -23.38 -38.42 2.43
CA SER A 697 -24.84 -38.45 2.38
C SER A 697 -25.36 -39.85 2.70
N PHE A 698 -26.15 -39.96 3.79
CA PHE A 698 -26.90 -41.12 4.29
C PHE A 698 -26.15 -42.20 5.09
N MET A 699 -26.73 -42.48 6.27
CA MET A 699 -26.39 -43.57 7.18
C MET A 699 -26.70 -44.96 6.60
N SER A 700 -25.85 -45.92 7.01
CA SER A 700 -26.06 -47.37 7.12
C SER A 700 -26.54 -48.13 5.88
N THR A 701 -25.69 -49.00 5.34
CA THR A 701 -25.89 -50.47 5.37
C THR A 701 -24.63 -51.18 4.85
N GLU A 702 -24.34 -52.32 5.48
CA GLU A 702 -23.19 -53.17 5.22
C GLU A 702 -23.13 -53.67 3.77
N VAL A 703 -21.92 -53.71 3.20
CA VAL A 703 -21.61 -54.54 2.04
C VAL A 703 -20.25 -55.20 2.26
N GLN A 704 -20.25 -56.54 2.24
CA GLN A 704 -19.07 -57.40 2.35
C GLN A 704 -18.06 -57.13 1.23
N ILE A 705 -16.77 -57.06 1.61
CA ILE A 705 -15.64 -56.83 0.70
C ILE A 705 -14.86 -58.13 0.58
N ASP A 706 -14.65 -58.57 -0.66
CA ASP A 706 -13.77 -59.67 -1.03
C ASP A 706 -12.31 -59.29 -0.71
N GLU A 707 -11.67 -60.12 0.12
CA GLU A 707 -10.41 -59.84 0.83
C GLU A 707 -9.20 -59.78 -0.13
N LYS A 708 -8.66 -58.57 -0.33
CA LYS A 708 -7.21 -58.40 -0.45
C LYS A 708 -6.76 -57.34 0.54
N GLU A 709 -6.11 -57.83 1.61
CA GLU A 709 -5.67 -57.07 2.78
C GLU A 709 -4.95 -55.77 2.42
N THR A 710 -5.42 -54.67 3.00
CA THR A 710 -4.63 -53.46 3.18
C THR A 710 -3.46 -53.82 4.10
N LEU A 711 -2.22 -53.63 3.65
CA LEU A 711 -1.04 -53.95 4.48
C LEU A 711 -1.02 -53.08 5.74
N THR A 712 -0.73 -53.67 6.90
CA THR A 712 -0.42 -52.93 8.13
C THR A 712 0.93 -52.21 8.00
N VAL A 713 1.18 -51.18 8.81
CA VAL A 713 2.47 -50.45 8.83
C VAL A 713 3.65 -51.40 9.04
N ALA A 714 3.49 -52.42 9.90
CA ALA A 714 4.50 -53.45 10.12
C ALA A 714 4.77 -54.26 8.84
N GLN A 715 3.73 -54.75 8.17
CA GLN A 715 3.84 -55.50 6.91
C GLN A 715 4.45 -54.65 5.78
N MET A 716 4.13 -53.35 5.71
CA MET A 716 4.75 -52.43 4.74
C MET A 716 6.25 -52.27 5.00
N LYS A 717 6.66 -52.11 6.26
CA LYS A 717 8.08 -52.00 6.66
C LYS A 717 8.84 -53.30 6.32
N GLU A 718 8.26 -54.46 6.59
CA GLU A 718 8.84 -55.76 6.20
C GLU A 718 9.01 -55.90 4.69
N LYS A 719 7.97 -55.58 3.91
CA LYS A 719 8.01 -55.64 2.45
C LYS A 719 9.02 -54.66 1.86
N LEU A 720 9.17 -53.47 2.46
CA LEU A 720 10.21 -52.50 2.11
C LEU A 720 11.61 -53.05 2.34
N ILE A 721 11.87 -53.66 3.51
CA ILE A 721 13.15 -54.30 3.84
C ILE A 721 13.44 -55.42 2.84
N TRP A 722 12.46 -56.29 2.56
CA TRP A 722 12.58 -57.37 1.59
C TRP A 722 12.90 -56.84 0.19
N ASN A 723 12.19 -55.82 -0.30
CA ASN A 723 12.46 -55.21 -1.61
C ASN A 723 13.88 -54.61 -1.70
N ARG A 724 14.36 -53.96 -0.63
CA ARG A 724 15.74 -53.41 -0.57
C ARG A 724 16.78 -54.53 -0.66
N GLN A 725 16.55 -55.65 0.03
CA GLN A 725 17.41 -56.84 -0.03
C GLN A 725 17.39 -57.49 -1.42
N GLN A 726 16.21 -57.65 -2.04
CA GLN A 726 16.07 -58.20 -3.39
C GLN A 726 16.74 -57.32 -4.45
N LYS A 727 16.61 -55.99 -4.35
CA LYS A 727 17.31 -55.04 -5.24
C LYS A 727 18.83 -55.18 -5.14
N ALA A 728 19.37 -55.24 -3.92
CA ALA A 728 20.81 -55.43 -3.71
C ALA A 728 21.32 -56.79 -4.24
N LEU A 729 20.51 -57.84 -4.16
CA LEU A 729 20.82 -59.16 -4.74
C LEU A 729 20.76 -59.15 -6.28
N PHE A 730 19.79 -58.44 -6.86
CA PHE A 730 19.64 -58.30 -8.31
C PHE A 730 20.77 -57.46 -8.93
N GLU A 731 21.14 -56.32 -8.32
CA GLU A 731 22.26 -55.48 -8.73
C GLU A 731 23.61 -56.20 -8.61
N ARG A 732 23.81 -57.03 -7.57
CA ARG A 732 24.97 -57.93 -7.48
C ARG A 732 25.00 -58.98 -8.59
N ARG A 733 23.86 -59.60 -8.94
CA ARG A 733 23.77 -60.58 -10.04
C ARG A 733 24.00 -59.93 -11.40
N TYR A 734 23.52 -58.71 -11.62
CA TYR A 734 23.70 -57.98 -12.88
C TYR A 734 25.16 -57.54 -13.07
N ASN A 735 25.80 -56.97 -12.05
CA ASN A 735 27.21 -56.59 -12.09
C ASN A 735 28.16 -57.81 -12.27
N ASN A 736 27.79 -58.98 -11.75
CA ASN A 736 28.55 -60.21 -11.98
C ASN A 736 28.41 -60.71 -13.43
N LYS A 737 27.21 -60.62 -14.04
CA LYS A 737 27.01 -60.96 -15.45
C LYS A 737 27.70 -59.98 -16.41
N GLU A 738 27.76 -58.70 -16.04
CA GLU A 738 28.46 -57.67 -16.83
C GLU A 738 29.99 -57.86 -16.78
N LYS A 739 30.55 -58.31 -15.64
CA LYS A 739 31.96 -58.73 -15.55
C LYS A 739 32.26 -59.99 -16.38
N GLU A 740 31.36 -60.97 -16.41
CA GLU A 740 31.48 -62.15 -17.29
C GLU A 740 31.40 -61.78 -18.78
N PHE A 741 30.48 -60.88 -19.15
CA PHE A 741 30.33 -60.39 -20.52
C PHE A 741 31.56 -59.61 -20.99
N ASN A 742 32.11 -58.73 -20.15
CA ASN A 742 33.33 -57.98 -20.46
C ASN A 742 34.59 -58.87 -20.54
N LYS A 743 34.58 -60.03 -19.87
CA LYS A 743 35.64 -61.05 -20.02
C LYS A 743 35.54 -61.77 -21.37
N LEU A 744 34.33 -62.14 -21.80
CA LEU A 744 34.07 -62.77 -23.11
C LEU A 744 34.38 -61.83 -24.30
N VAL A 745 34.17 -60.52 -24.14
CA VAL A 745 34.49 -59.52 -25.17
C VAL A 745 36.00 -59.38 -25.37
N LYS A 746 36.81 -59.45 -24.30
CA LYS A 746 38.28 -59.42 -24.38
C LYS A 746 38.87 -60.64 -25.09
N ASP A 747 38.31 -61.83 -24.87
CA ASP A 747 38.77 -63.05 -25.53
C ASP A 747 38.44 -63.04 -27.04
N GLY A 748 37.32 -62.43 -27.44
CA GLY A 748 36.93 -62.24 -28.85
C GLY A 748 37.72 -61.18 -29.62
N GLU A 749 38.33 -60.20 -28.94
CA GLU A 749 39.22 -59.22 -29.59
C GLU A 749 40.55 -59.84 -30.03
N HIS A 750 41.05 -60.84 -29.30
CA HIS A 750 42.29 -61.56 -29.65
C HIS A 750 42.11 -62.41 -30.93
N GLU A 751 40.97 -63.09 -31.08
CA GLU A 751 40.64 -63.85 -32.30
C GLU A 751 40.43 -62.95 -33.54
N ARG A 752 39.85 -61.75 -33.35
CA ARG A 752 39.70 -60.75 -34.43
C ARG A 752 41.04 -60.22 -34.93
N GLN A 753 42.03 -60.11 -34.05
CA GLN A 753 43.38 -59.67 -34.40
C GLN A 753 44.08 -60.70 -35.30
N ILE A 754 43.98 -61.99 -34.94
CA ILE A 754 44.52 -63.12 -35.73
C ILE A 754 43.82 -63.20 -37.10
N LEU A 755 42.50 -63.06 -37.16
CA LEU A 755 41.74 -63.05 -38.42
C LEU A 755 42.10 -61.88 -39.34
N ASN A 756 42.42 -60.71 -38.79
CA ASN A 756 42.87 -59.56 -39.57
C ASN A 756 44.29 -59.73 -40.11
N GLU A 757 45.19 -60.39 -39.38
CA GLU A 757 46.51 -60.75 -39.89
C GLU A 757 46.42 -61.78 -41.04
N ILE A 758 45.56 -62.79 -40.90
CA ILE A 758 45.31 -63.79 -41.95
C ILE A 758 44.75 -63.12 -43.22
N ARG A 759 43.77 -62.22 -43.08
CA ARG A 759 43.18 -61.47 -44.22
C ARG A 759 44.17 -60.52 -44.90
N ASN A 760 45.18 -60.05 -44.18
CA ASN A 760 46.22 -59.17 -44.71
C ASN A 760 47.41 -59.92 -45.32
N SER A 761 47.54 -61.23 -45.07
CA SER A 761 48.58 -62.08 -45.64
C SER A 761 48.56 -62.08 -47.17
N LYS A 762 49.75 -62.13 -47.79
CA LYS A 762 49.91 -62.24 -49.25
C LYS A 762 49.15 -63.44 -49.82
N SER A 763 49.12 -64.55 -49.08
CA SER A 763 48.45 -65.81 -49.46
C SER A 763 46.95 -65.62 -49.64
N TYR A 764 46.29 -64.93 -48.70
CA TYR A 764 44.84 -64.68 -48.75
C TYR A 764 44.47 -63.70 -49.87
N LYS A 765 45.29 -62.66 -50.09
CA LYS A 765 45.09 -61.70 -51.18
C LYS A 765 45.27 -62.33 -52.57
N LEU A 766 46.21 -63.27 -52.71
CA LEU A 766 46.40 -64.04 -53.96
C LEU A 766 45.18 -64.94 -54.27
N ALA A 767 44.70 -65.68 -53.26
CA ALA A 767 43.54 -66.56 -53.42
C ALA A 767 42.26 -65.78 -53.80
N ARG A 768 42.09 -64.57 -53.22
CA ARG A 768 40.98 -63.68 -53.54
C ARG A 768 41.12 -63.03 -54.94
N ALA A 769 42.32 -62.70 -55.39
CA ALA A 769 42.52 -62.19 -56.76
C ALA A 769 42.20 -63.26 -57.83
N MET A 770 42.52 -64.54 -57.55
CA MET A 770 42.21 -65.65 -58.45
C MET A 770 40.70 -65.95 -58.56
N SER A 771 39.88 -65.57 -57.57
CA SER A 771 38.44 -65.80 -57.59
C SER A 771 37.63 -64.76 -58.38
N TYR A 772 38.25 -63.66 -58.82
CA TYR A 772 37.60 -62.61 -59.62
C TYR A 772 37.80 -62.73 -61.15
N ILE A 773 38.49 -63.78 -61.63
CA ILE A 773 38.58 -64.05 -63.07
C ILE A 773 37.24 -64.62 -63.56
N PRO A 774 36.52 -63.96 -64.49
CA PRO A 774 35.24 -64.45 -64.99
C PRO A 774 35.41 -65.79 -65.74
N ARG A 775 34.50 -66.74 -65.50
CA ARG A 775 34.47 -68.11 -66.06
C ARG A 775 34.39 -68.25 -67.59
N LYS A 776 34.51 -67.17 -68.38
CA LYS A 776 34.40 -67.19 -69.86
C LYS A 776 35.72 -67.30 -70.64
N ILE A 777 36.86 -67.59 -70.00
CA ILE A 777 38.15 -67.86 -70.68
C ILE A 777 38.73 -69.25 -70.31
N ARG A 778 37.87 -70.27 -70.09
CA ARG A 778 38.33 -71.67 -70.05
C ARG A 778 37.37 -72.57 -70.80
N GLY A 779 37.39 -72.42 -72.13
CA GLY A 779 36.95 -73.42 -73.10
C GLY A 779 38.01 -73.49 -74.21
N HIS A 780 38.38 -74.72 -74.60
CA HIS A 780 39.33 -75.11 -75.66
C HIS A 780 40.84 -74.98 -75.39
N ASN A 781 41.40 -75.95 -74.68
CA ASN A 781 42.22 -77.05 -75.24
C ASN A 781 42.81 -77.88 -74.10
#